data_AF-A0A532UP70-F1
#
_entry.id   AF-A0A532UP70-F1
#
_cell.length_a   1.000
_cell.length_b   1.000
_cell.length_c   1.000
_cell.angle_alpha   90.00
_cell.angle_beta   90.00
_cell.angle_gamma   90.00
#
_symmetry.space_group_name_H-M   'P 1'
#
loop_
_entity.id
_entity.type
_entity.pdbx_description
1 polymer ?
#
loop_
_entity_poly.entity_id
_entity_poly.type
_entity_poly.pdbx_seq_one_letter_code
_entity_poly.pdbx_strand_id
1 'polypeptide(L)'
;MEKAEEQNDPGNMTFEQFVKRPPELAVLTDHPLTAEDTKETFADDPFNFRYKLGPVFDILRDTSTKTPAAILISGGWGTGKTSAMKWLEYLLKEWNEKLDKCEVEKKPDEELIKVRPVWFYPWKYDNKDDVRRGLIAEVILNAMTKEATSKDVVEAFKTAAIFVGKSVLDFASATEINLGPVKVSGSCLRNVKKNLKNAVFPEKQYLQPYEQIIKDWVKKSLGKDERMVIFIDDLDRCMPDIALMALESIKLYLNIPNLVFVLGVDKDVIQKLVVEHYRKLGLVRKKEKDETADEKRERLQEERKARQYLSKMFQVEIELSPSQKQIADFFEQQIKDLIVWDEHLGKKDDQHQNYRDLFEGLILKFARRNPRDLIRQLNNALMAGVGTEMIVVKQDDDEPTFQQGLQLYFIREILREGYTLISDMINTDSGRRFFKHWSDLAIEYKYISEEYKYAESASDEEPTGKRSLLTDRLSKMDDAYLQEDYLQLLSNLDLRALMEIPFSRKLAEFTSLSPLVITPEPADAVAVAEGVNVVITDKRHASKDYIIVRDAVARQLNKSPDELTDDDYKNIRFLNISGTGVSDLNLLVKLTGLTQFDLSDTSVSDLLPLEALKSLQMLKLSNTQIKDIEPLKNLKKLERLNVSGTAVENIHPLADLESLTLLGLADTRVSDLQPIRNLKKLNWLDIRNTQVIDLEPIAGLSSLRSLFISGAKVSSLEHLLNLKGLLIISVSTGQYRDLSFLANLPSLHELILVGGEVDNLAGIQQGQNIEALEFADTKVANLQLLQGLPRLRRLSFTRTRVNDIAFLKTLTNLEALTLFDTDLTDEQVAELQKALPELEILR
;
A
#
# COMPACT_ATOMS: atom_id res chain seq x y z
N MET A 1 -29.81 -17.30 22.37
CA MET A 1 -28.73 -17.18 21.36
C MET A 1 -29.23 -17.51 19.95
N GLU A 2 -30.52 -17.30 19.64
CA GLU A 2 -31.13 -17.66 18.34
C GLU A 2 -31.80 -16.46 17.64
N LYS A 3 -31.39 -15.22 17.96
CA LYS A 3 -31.97 -14.01 17.33
C LYS A 3 -30.93 -13.05 16.72
N ALA A 4 -29.66 -13.45 16.66
CA ALA A 4 -28.59 -12.62 16.11
C ALA A 4 -28.11 -13.06 14.71
N GLU A 5 -28.60 -14.20 14.18
CA GLU A 5 -28.12 -14.75 12.91
C GLU A 5 -29.00 -14.41 11.69
N GLU A 6 -30.18 -13.79 11.87
CA GLU A 6 -31.06 -13.39 10.74
C GLU A 6 -30.75 -11.99 10.15
N GLN A 7 -29.81 -11.22 10.71
CA GLN A 7 -29.55 -9.83 10.26
C GLN A 7 -28.37 -9.66 9.30
N ASN A 8 -27.70 -10.75 8.88
CA ASN A 8 -26.55 -10.72 7.97
C ASN A 8 -26.81 -11.51 6.67
N ASP A 9 -28.06 -11.58 6.22
CA ASP A 9 -28.37 -12.09 4.87
C ASP A 9 -28.29 -10.93 3.86
N PRO A 10 -27.25 -10.83 3.01
CA PRO A 10 -27.17 -9.79 1.98
C PRO A 10 -28.34 -9.86 1.00
N GLY A 11 -28.99 -11.02 0.88
CA GLY A 11 -30.15 -11.29 0.03
C GLY A 11 -31.48 -10.67 0.48
N ASN A 12 -31.54 -9.97 1.61
CA ASN A 12 -32.78 -9.39 2.14
C ASN A 12 -32.65 -7.95 2.65
N MET A 13 -31.53 -7.27 2.38
CA MET A 13 -31.36 -5.87 2.78
C MET A 13 -32.20 -4.94 1.91
N THR A 14 -32.97 -4.06 2.54
CA THR A 14 -33.60 -2.93 1.84
C THR A 14 -32.53 -1.94 1.36
N PHE A 15 -32.84 -1.15 0.32
CA PHE A 15 -31.91 -0.14 -0.19
C PHE A 15 -31.40 0.82 0.91
N GLU A 16 -32.27 1.25 1.84
CA GLU A 16 -31.88 2.05 3.01
C GLU A 16 -30.89 1.33 3.97
N GLN A 17 -30.95 0.00 4.07
CA GLN A 17 -30.02 -0.79 4.89
C GLN A 17 -28.67 -0.96 4.17
N PHE A 18 -28.70 -1.24 2.86
CA PHE A 18 -27.52 -1.31 1.99
C PHE A 18 -26.74 0.02 1.97
N VAL A 19 -27.45 1.15 1.95
CA VAL A 19 -26.87 2.50 2.00
C VAL A 19 -26.18 2.81 3.34
N LYS A 20 -26.75 2.35 4.47
CA LYS A 20 -26.19 2.58 5.82
C LYS A 20 -25.02 1.66 6.15
N ARG A 21 -24.98 0.46 5.57
CA ARG A 21 -23.91 -0.53 5.70
C ARG A 21 -23.80 -1.32 4.38
N PRO A 22 -23.07 -0.82 3.38
CA PRO A 22 -22.85 -1.59 2.18
C PRO A 22 -22.10 -2.88 2.57
N PRO A 23 -22.58 -4.07 2.17
CA PRO A 23 -21.87 -5.31 2.44
C PRO A 23 -20.52 -5.22 1.72
N GLU A 24 -19.42 -5.23 2.48
CA GLU A 24 -18.13 -5.55 1.90
C GLU A 24 -18.26 -6.97 1.34
N LEU A 25 -18.24 -7.10 0.00
CA LEU A 25 -18.16 -8.41 -0.63
C LEU A 25 -16.79 -8.98 -0.25
N ALA A 26 -16.80 -9.80 0.80
CA ALA A 26 -15.62 -10.42 1.35
C ALA A 26 -15.54 -11.85 0.83
N VAL A 27 -14.73 -12.06 -0.21
CA VAL A 27 -14.15 -13.39 -0.45
C VAL A 27 -12.70 -13.25 -0.90
N LEU A 28 -11.86 -14.12 -0.34
CA LEU A 28 -10.41 -14.04 -0.15
C LEU A 28 -10.06 -13.05 0.97
N THR A 29 -10.10 -13.56 2.20
CA THR A 29 -9.41 -12.95 3.33
C THR A 29 -8.06 -12.40 2.87
N ASP A 30 -7.71 -11.19 3.30
CA ASP A 30 -6.35 -10.64 3.07
C ASP A 30 -5.25 -11.52 3.65
N HIS A 31 -5.65 -12.47 4.50
CA HIS A 31 -4.84 -13.52 5.03
C HIS A 31 -4.96 -14.80 4.20
N PRO A 32 -3.85 -15.47 3.89
CA PRO A 32 -3.90 -16.78 3.26
C PRO A 32 -4.63 -17.78 4.16
N LEU A 33 -5.56 -18.55 3.59
CA LEU A 33 -6.44 -19.50 4.29
C LEU A 33 -5.69 -20.37 5.32
N THR A 34 -6.27 -20.59 6.49
CA THR A 34 -5.74 -21.53 7.49
C THR A 34 -6.08 -22.97 7.14
N ALA A 35 -5.45 -23.94 7.82
CA ALA A 35 -5.75 -25.36 7.61
C ALA A 35 -7.20 -25.74 7.95
N GLU A 36 -7.87 -24.98 8.84
CA GLU A 36 -9.28 -25.17 9.16
C GLU A 36 -10.17 -24.57 8.06
N ASP A 37 -9.88 -23.33 7.63
CA ASP A 37 -10.57 -22.68 6.51
C ASP A 37 -10.46 -23.52 5.22
N THR A 38 -9.34 -24.24 5.05
CA THR A 38 -9.14 -25.07 3.85
C THR A 38 -10.14 -26.23 3.71
N LYS A 39 -10.80 -26.67 4.79
CA LYS A 39 -11.81 -27.73 4.67
C LYS A 39 -13.13 -27.24 4.09
N GLU A 40 -13.59 -26.07 4.54
CA GLU A 40 -14.89 -25.51 4.18
C GLU A 40 -14.81 -24.68 2.90
N THR A 41 -13.86 -23.73 2.82
CA THR A 41 -13.75 -22.80 1.67
C THR A 41 -13.32 -23.49 0.38
N PHE A 42 -12.63 -24.62 0.42
CA PHE A 42 -12.28 -25.40 -0.78
C PHE A 42 -13.28 -26.53 -1.08
N ALA A 43 -14.36 -26.69 -0.30
CA ALA A 43 -15.47 -27.56 -0.68
C ALA A 43 -16.17 -26.99 -1.93
N ASP A 44 -16.31 -25.67 -1.97
CA ASP A 44 -16.64 -24.86 -3.14
C ASP A 44 -15.33 -24.39 -3.77
N ASP A 45 -14.81 -25.09 -4.79
CA ASP A 45 -13.53 -24.76 -5.47
C ASP A 45 -13.79 -23.99 -6.78
N PRO A 46 -14.13 -22.68 -6.75
CA PRO A 46 -14.56 -21.91 -7.92
C PRO A 46 -13.46 -21.78 -8.99
N PHE A 47 -12.20 -21.95 -8.60
CA PHE A 47 -11.03 -21.80 -9.48
C PHE A 47 -10.39 -23.14 -9.89
N ASN A 48 -11.03 -24.28 -9.57
CA ASN A 48 -10.56 -25.62 -9.89
C ASN A 48 -9.13 -25.91 -9.41
N PHE A 49 -8.76 -25.37 -8.25
CA PHE A 49 -7.48 -25.64 -7.61
C PHE A 49 -7.27 -27.13 -7.33
N ARG A 50 -8.31 -27.94 -7.01
CA ARG A 50 -8.19 -29.41 -6.87
C ARG A 50 -7.62 -30.04 -8.13
N TYR A 51 -8.17 -29.67 -9.27
CA TYR A 51 -7.74 -30.22 -10.56
C TYR A 51 -6.31 -29.78 -10.89
N LYS A 52 -5.96 -28.51 -10.61
CA LYS A 52 -4.61 -27.98 -10.86
C LYS A 52 -3.55 -28.54 -9.91
N LEU A 53 -3.91 -28.79 -8.65
CA LEU A 53 -2.98 -29.21 -7.59
C LEU A 53 -2.89 -30.72 -7.39
N GLY A 54 -3.90 -31.48 -7.83
CA GLY A 54 -3.89 -32.96 -7.76
C GLY A 54 -2.62 -33.59 -8.31
N PRO A 55 -2.17 -33.25 -9.54
CA PRO A 55 -0.91 -33.75 -10.08
C PRO A 55 0.31 -33.39 -9.22
N VAL A 56 0.33 -32.19 -8.63
CA VAL A 56 1.41 -31.78 -7.73
C VAL A 56 1.39 -32.62 -6.46
N PHE A 57 0.22 -32.78 -5.83
CA PHE A 57 0.04 -33.60 -4.65
C PHE A 57 0.52 -35.04 -4.88
N ASP A 58 0.16 -35.63 -6.02
CA ASP A 58 0.62 -36.97 -6.43
C ASP A 58 2.14 -37.02 -6.59
N ILE A 59 2.74 -36.07 -7.34
CA ILE A 59 4.20 -35.99 -7.51
C ILE A 59 4.92 -35.89 -6.16
N LEU A 60 4.38 -35.12 -5.22
CA LEU A 60 5.00 -34.90 -3.91
C LEU A 60 5.01 -36.17 -3.05
N ARG A 61 4.02 -37.07 -3.18
CA ARG A 61 3.91 -38.31 -2.40
C ARG A 61 4.34 -39.58 -3.14
N ASP A 62 4.59 -39.51 -4.44
CA ASP A 62 5.01 -40.66 -5.24
C ASP A 62 6.51 -40.96 -5.03
N THR A 63 6.84 -42.22 -4.71
CA THR A 63 8.21 -42.70 -4.50
C THR A 63 9.05 -42.73 -5.78
N SER A 64 8.42 -42.83 -6.96
CA SER A 64 9.07 -42.79 -8.27
C SER A 64 9.53 -41.39 -8.69
N THR A 65 9.04 -40.33 -8.03
CA THR A 65 9.47 -38.95 -8.28
C THR A 65 10.98 -38.83 -8.02
N LYS A 66 11.73 -38.56 -9.09
CA LYS A 66 13.17 -38.29 -9.01
C LYS A 66 13.41 -37.05 -8.17
N THR A 67 14.20 -37.20 -7.12
CA THR A 67 14.62 -36.08 -6.25
C THR A 67 16.11 -35.77 -6.44
N PRO A 68 16.50 -34.50 -6.25
CA PRO A 68 15.66 -33.37 -5.88
C PRO A 68 14.78 -32.85 -7.03
N ALA A 69 13.63 -32.27 -6.68
CA ALA A 69 12.70 -31.68 -7.63
C ALA A 69 12.33 -30.24 -7.23
N ALA A 70 11.96 -29.43 -8.21
CA ALA A 70 11.47 -28.08 -8.02
C ALA A 70 10.18 -27.90 -8.84
N ILE A 71 9.13 -27.47 -8.16
CA ILE A 71 7.78 -27.24 -8.70
C ILE A 71 7.48 -25.75 -8.58
N LEU A 72 7.01 -25.16 -9.67
CA LEU A 72 6.59 -23.77 -9.75
C LEU A 72 5.07 -23.68 -9.70
N ILE A 73 4.53 -22.88 -8.80
CA ILE A 73 3.15 -22.45 -8.77
C ILE A 73 3.14 -20.97 -9.17
N SER A 74 2.75 -20.71 -10.41
CA SER A 74 2.79 -19.37 -11.00
C SER A 74 1.40 -18.73 -11.04
N GLY A 75 1.35 -17.42 -10.82
CA GLY A 75 0.13 -16.64 -11.00
C GLY A 75 0.35 -15.19 -10.62
N GLY A 76 -0.49 -14.30 -11.13
CA GLY A 76 -0.47 -12.89 -10.78
C GLY A 76 -0.72 -12.65 -9.29
N TRP A 77 -0.70 -11.37 -8.89
CA TRP A 77 -1.16 -10.98 -7.57
C TRP A 77 -2.62 -11.42 -7.33
N GLY A 78 -2.95 -11.90 -6.14
CA GLY A 78 -4.33 -12.26 -5.79
C GLY A 78 -4.88 -13.56 -6.40
N THR A 79 -4.11 -14.31 -7.20
CA THR A 79 -4.59 -15.58 -7.82
C THR A 79 -4.58 -16.80 -6.89
N GLY A 80 -4.32 -16.62 -5.59
CA GLY A 80 -4.37 -17.71 -4.60
C GLY A 80 -3.13 -18.61 -4.49
N LYS A 81 -1.93 -18.15 -4.88
CA LYS A 81 -0.67 -18.93 -4.79
C LYS A 81 -0.39 -19.48 -3.39
N THR A 82 -0.40 -18.62 -2.38
CA THR A 82 -0.19 -19.02 -0.98
C THR A 82 -1.27 -19.99 -0.52
N SER A 83 -2.54 -19.72 -0.85
CA SER A 83 -3.67 -20.59 -0.51
C SER A 83 -3.52 -21.98 -1.15
N ALA A 84 -3.08 -22.06 -2.40
CA ALA A 84 -2.78 -23.31 -3.09
C ALA A 84 -1.66 -24.11 -2.41
N MET A 85 -0.57 -23.45 -2.00
CA MET A 85 0.53 -24.10 -1.28
C MET A 85 0.12 -24.58 0.13
N LYS A 86 -0.66 -23.79 0.86
CA LYS A 86 -1.23 -24.20 2.15
C LYS A 86 -2.20 -25.37 2.01
N TRP A 87 -2.95 -25.43 0.91
CA TRP A 87 -3.80 -26.58 0.64
C TRP A 87 -2.97 -27.84 0.35
N LEU A 88 -1.90 -27.73 -0.45
CA LEU A 88 -0.96 -28.84 -0.63
C LEU A 88 -0.38 -29.30 0.71
N GLU A 89 0.03 -28.38 1.59
CA GLU A 89 0.48 -28.72 2.95
C GLU A 89 -0.60 -29.49 3.73
N TYR A 90 -1.85 -29.03 3.71
CA TYR A 90 -2.97 -29.69 4.37
C TYR A 90 -3.16 -31.13 3.85
N LEU A 91 -3.21 -31.31 2.53
CA LEU A 91 -3.36 -32.64 1.90
C LEU A 91 -2.21 -33.58 2.28
N LEU A 92 -0.98 -33.06 2.34
CA LEU A 92 0.19 -33.84 2.73
C LEU A 92 0.16 -34.23 4.23
N LYS A 93 -0.36 -33.36 5.10
CA LYS A 93 -0.58 -33.70 6.52
C LYS A 93 -1.63 -34.78 6.67
N GLU A 94 -2.76 -34.66 5.98
CA GLU A 94 -3.82 -35.67 5.98
C GLU A 94 -3.32 -37.02 5.43
N TRP A 95 -2.51 -36.99 4.36
CA TRP A 95 -1.84 -38.17 3.82
C TRP A 95 -0.97 -38.86 4.89
N ASN A 96 -0.12 -38.10 5.58
CA ASN A 96 0.71 -38.65 6.64
C ASN A 96 -0.10 -39.25 7.80
N GLU A 97 -1.21 -38.61 8.18
CA GLU A 97 -2.09 -39.14 9.23
C GLU A 97 -2.72 -40.47 8.82
N LYS A 98 -3.16 -40.59 7.56
CA LYS A 98 -3.70 -41.84 7.01
C LYS A 98 -2.64 -42.94 6.97
N LEU A 99 -1.39 -42.59 6.62
CA LEU A 99 -0.26 -43.52 6.69
C LEU A 99 0.00 -43.98 8.13
N ASP A 100 0.02 -43.06 9.09
CA ASP A 100 0.28 -43.36 10.51
C ASP A 100 -0.85 -44.26 11.10
N LYS A 101 -2.07 -44.16 10.58
CA LYS A 101 -3.22 -45.01 10.97
C LYS A 101 -3.37 -46.30 10.16
N CYS A 102 -2.48 -46.56 9.20
CA CYS A 102 -2.57 -47.69 8.27
C CYS A 102 -3.90 -47.73 7.46
N GLU A 103 -4.48 -46.57 7.17
CA GLU A 103 -5.76 -46.42 6.44
C GLU A 103 -5.58 -46.34 4.92
N VAL A 104 -4.34 -46.38 4.42
CA VAL A 104 -4.02 -46.35 3.00
C VAL A 104 -3.84 -47.77 2.47
N GLU A 105 -4.66 -48.16 1.50
CA GLU A 105 -4.49 -49.44 0.79
C GLU A 105 -3.18 -49.44 0.00
N LYS A 106 -2.24 -50.30 0.40
CA LYS A 106 -0.95 -50.47 -0.27
C LYS A 106 -1.12 -51.46 -1.44
N LYS A 107 -0.82 -51.02 -2.67
CA LYS A 107 -0.68 -51.96 -3.81
C LYS A 107 0.57 -52.83 -3.62
N PRO A 108 0.61 -54.07 -4.15
CA PRO A 108 1.70 -55.03 -3.90
C PRO A 108 3.12 -54.50 -4.18
N ASP A 109 3.26 -53.59 -5.15
CA ASP A 109 4.54 -53.03 -5.61
C ASP A 109 4.74 -51.55 -5.27
N GLU A 110 3.84 -50.94 -4.48
CA GLU A 110 3.84 -49.49 -4.20
C GLU A 110 4.47 -49.21 -2.84
N GLU A 111 5.66 -48.59 -2.81
CA GLU A 111 6.24 -48.04 -1.59
C GLU A 111 5.60 -46.69 -1.27
N LEU A 112 5.21 -46.50 0.00
CA LEU A 112 4.56 -45.28 0.48
C LEU A 112 5.58 -44.42 1.22
N ILE A 113 5.56 -43.11 0.96
CA ILE A 113 6.50 -42.15 1.56
C ILE A 113 5.77 -41.17 2.47
N LYS A 114 6.39 -40.86 3.62
CA LYS A 114 5.94 -39.78 4.50
C LYS A 114 6.50 -38.45 4.00
N VAL A 115 5.67 -37.41 3.92
CA VAL A 115 6.05 -36.12 3.35
C VAL A 115 6.08 -35.04 4.42
N ARG A 116 7.22 -34.36 4.61
CA ARG A 116 7.42 -33.32 5.62
C ARG A 116 7.33 -31.93 4.99
N PRO A 117 6.21 -31.21 5.14
CA PRO A 117 6.09 -29.84 4.65
C PRO A 117 6.86 -28.87 5.55
N VAL A 118 7.61 -27.94 4.94
CA VAL A 118 8.43 -26.92 5.60
C VAL A 118 8.21 -25.59 4.87
N TRP A 119 8.00 -24.51 5.61
CA TRP A 119 7.84 -23.17 5.02
C TRP A 119 9.10 -22.34 5.18
N PHE A 120 9.49 -21.65 4.11
CA PHE A 120 10.55 -20.66 4.12
C PHE A 120 10.05 -19.35 3.50
N TYR A 121 10.26 -18.24 4.22
CA TYR A 121 9.77 -16.91 3.85
C TYR A 121 10.97 -15.98 3.61
N PRO A 122 11.41 -15.76 2.35
CA PRO A 122 12.60 -14.96 2.04
C PRO A 122 12.49 -13.51 2.50
N TRP A 123 11.28 -12.95 2.58
CA TRP A 123 11.05 -11.56 3.00
C TRP A 123 11.39 -11.30 4.48
N LYS A 124 11.56 -12.34 5.31
CA LYS A 124 11.94 -12.20 6.72
C LYS A 124 13.42 -11.87 6.93
N TYR A 125 14.19 -11.70 5.85
CA TYR A 125 15.64 -11.52 5.89
C TYR A 125 16.05 -10.19 5.26
N ASP A 126 16.87 -9.41 5.97
CA ASP A 126 17.32 -8.09 5.52
C ASP A 126 18.56 -8.12 4.60
N ASN A 127 19.27 -9.25 4.54
CA ASN A 127 20.52 -9.41 3.76
C ASN A 127 20.50 -10.71 2.93
N LYS A 128 21.06 -10.65 1.72
CA LYS A 128 21.26 -11.78 0.80
C LYS A 128 21.93 -12.98 1.46
N ASP A 129 23.03 -12.76 2.17
CA ASP A 129 23.75 -13.88 2.79
C ASP A 129 22.91 -14.55 3.88
N ASP A 130 22.05 -13.80 4.57
CA ASP A 130 21.14 -14.31 5.60
C ASP A 130 19.98 -15.10 4.99
N VAL A 131 19.48 -14.74 3.80
CA VAL A 131 18.47 -15.54 3.06
C VAL A 131 19.03 -16.92 2.73
N ARG A 132 20.24 -16.97 2.17
CA ARG A 132 20.91 -18.23 1.79
C ARG A 132 21.14 -19.11 3.02
N ARG A 133 21.67 -18.51 4.08
CA ARG A 133 21.95 -19.17 5.37
C ARG A 133 20.67 -19.63 6.08
N GLY A 134 19.63 -18.80 6.05
CA GLY A 134 18.33 -19.07 6.63
C GLY A 134 17.66 -20.28 5.99
N LEU A 135 17.68 -20.37 4.65
CA LEU A 135 17.14 -21.54 3.95
C LEU A 135 17.87 -22.84 4.35
N ILE A 136 19.20 -22.78 4.48
CA ILE A 136 20.01 -23.93 4.92
C ILE A 136 19.62 -24.35 6.34
N ALA A 137 19.51 -23.37 7.24
CA ALA A 137 19.14 -23.62 8.62
C ALA A 137 17.75 -24.22 8.74
N GLU A 138 16.78 -23.72 7.97
CA GLU A 138 15.40 -24.20 7.99
C GLU A 138 15.32 -25.68 7.59
N VAL A 139 16.07 -26.08 6.55
CA VAL A 139 16.18 -27.48 6.11
C VAL A 139 16.80 -28.36 7.21
N ILE A 140 17.90 -27.91 7.83
CA ILE A 140 18.59 -28.68 8.88
C ILE A 140 17.68 -28.89 10.10
N LEU A 141 17.04 -27.83 10.57
CA LEU A 141 16.23 -27.85 11.78
C LEU A 141 14.95 -28.67 11.59
N ASN A 142 14.30 -28.57 10.42
CA ASN A 142 13.07 -29.30 10.12
C ASN A 142 13.31 -30.75 9.65
N ALA A 143 14.56 -31.16 9.42
CA ALA A 143 14.90 -32.56 9.15
C ALA A 143 14.78 -33.47 10.39
N MET A 144 14.66 -32.89 11.60
CA MET A 144 14.56 -33.64 12.84
C MET A 144 13.25 -34.44 12.96
N THR A 145 13.33 -35.62 13.59
CA THR A 145 12.19 -36.53 13.82
C THR A 145 11.66 -36.41 15.26
N LYS A 146 10.43 -36.89 15.53
CA LYS A 146 9.90 -36.99 16.90
C LYS A 146 10.75 -37.89 17.82
N GLU A 147 11.50 -38.81 17.22
CA GLU A 147 12.36 -39.79 17.92
C GLU A 147 13.80 -39.28 18.09
N ALA A 148 14.11 -38.05 17.65
CA ALA A 148 15.43 -37.46 17.76
C ALA A 148 15.88 -37.39 19.23
N THR A 149 17.09 -37.87 19.51
CA THR A 149 17.64 -37.80 20.86
C THR A 149 18.05 -36.37 21.19
N SER A 150 18.22 -36.06 22.49
CA SER A 150 18.74 -34.76 22.92
C SER A 150 20.12 -34.43 22.33
N LYS A 151 20.91 -35.44 21.96
CA LYS A 151 22.19 -35.26 21.26
C LYS A 151 21.99 -34.85 19.81
N ASP A 152 21.05 -35.48 19.11
CA ASP A 152 20.73 -35.17 17.70
C ASP A 152 20.20 -33.74 17.57
N VAL A 153 19.35 -33.32 18.51
CA VAL A 153 18.86 -31.93 18.58
C VAL A 153 20.01 -30.95 18.76
N VAL A 154 20.92 -31.20 19.71
CA VAL A 154 22.09 -30.33 19.94
C VAL A 154 23.01 -30.30 18.72
N GLU A 155 23.19 -31.42 18.03
CA GLU A 155 23.98 -31.50 16.79
C GLU A 155 23.32 -30.73 15.65
N ALA A 156 22.00 -30.80 15.52
CA ALA A 156 21.21 -30.06 14.53
C ALA A 156 21.36 -28.56 14.74
N PHE A 157 21.19 -28.10 15.98
CA PHE A 157 21.36 -26.70 16.33
C PHE A 157 22.79 -26.22 16.12
N LYS A 158 23.81 -27.02 16.45
CA LYS A 158 25.21 -26.68 16.18
C LYS A 158 25.47 -26.56 14.68
N THR A 159 24.91 -27.46 13.89
CA THR A 159 25.08 -27.48 12.44
C THR A 159 24.36 -26.30 11.81
N ALA A 160 23.09 -26.05 12.15
CA ALA A 160 22.32 -24.90 11.72
C ALA A 160 23.00 -23.58 12.15
N ALA A 161 23.52 -23.51 13.37
CA ALA A 161 24.23 -22.33 13.88
C ALA A 161 25.48 -21.96 13.08
N ILE A 162 26.14 -22.89 12.37
CA ILE A 162 27.24 -22.54 11.45
C ILE A 162 26.74 -21.62 10.32
N PHE A 163 25.48 -21.78 9.93
CA PHE A 163 24.84 -21.01 8.86
C PHE A 163 24.14 -19.78 9.41
N VAL A 164 23.42 -19.91 10.51
CA VAL A 164 22.67 -18.83 11.16
C VAL A 164 23.65 -17.92 11.92
N GLY A 165 24.03 -16.79 11.33
CA GLY A 165 24.90 -15.80 11.99
C GLY A 165 24.41 -15.38 13.38
N LYS A 166 25.28 -14.74 14.16
CA LYS A 166 25.07 -14.38 15.59
C LYS A 166 23.70 -13.73 15.89
N SER A 167 23.19 -12.89 14.98
CA SER A 167 21.95 -12.11 15.13
C SER A 167 20.67 -12.96 15.14
N VAL A 168 20.60 -14.03 14.35
CA VAL A 168 19.39 -14.87 14.22
C VAL A 168 19.33 -15.93 15.35
N LEU A 169 20.49 -16.34 15.88
CA LEU A 169 20.59 -17.17 17.10
C LEU A 169 20.09 -16.45 18.37
N ASP A 170 20.18 -15.11 18.41
CA ASP A 170 19.67 -14.32 19.52
C ASP A 170 18.13 -14.24 19.52
N PHE A 171 17.50 -14.17 18.33
CA PHE A 171 16.04 -14.23 18.17
C PHE A 171 15.46 -15.60 18.59
N ALA A 172 16.14 -16.68 18.24
CA ALA A 172 15.79 -18.05 18.65
C ALA A 172 15.83 -18.28 20.18
N SER A 173 16.47 -17.39 20.94
CA SER A 173 16.70 -17.58 22.38
C SER A 173 15.62 -17.01 23.30
N ALA A 174 14.58 -16.36 22.76
CA ALA A 174 13.57 -15.63 23.52
C ALA A 174 12.31 -16.44 23.91
N THR A 175 12.06 -17.60 23.31
CA THR A 175 10.84 -18.42 23.56
C THR A 175 11.11 -19.91 23.32
N GLU A 176 10.19 -20.79 23.78
CA GLU A 176 10.19 -22.20 23.35
C GLU A 176 10.15 -22.27 21.82
N ILE A 177 11.20 -22.84 21.21
CA ILE A 177 11.22 -23.02 19.75
C ILE A 177 10.46 -24.30 19.43
N ASN A 178 9.37 -24.16 18.69
CA ASN A 178 8.61 -25.28 18.15
C ASN A 178 9.22 -25.68 16.80
N LEU A 179 10.21 -26.59 16.83
CA LEU A 179 10.87 -27.09 15.61
C LEU A 179 10.08 -28.26 15.03
N GLY A 180 8.93 -27.92 14.43
CA GLY A 180 7.99 -28.90 13.89
C GLY A 180 7.60 -29.95 14.95
N PRO A 181 7.93 -31.24 14.77
CA PRO A 181 7.54 -32.30 15.70
C PRO A 181 8.20 -32.25 17.09
N VAL A 182 9.27 -31.47 17.29
CA VAL A 182 10.11 -31.52 18.50
C VAL A 182 9.95 -30.24 19.32
N LYS A 183 9.43 -30.38 20.55
CA LYS A 183 9.43 -29.31 21.55
C LYS A 183 10.79 -29.25 22.25
N VAL A 184 11.50 -28.14 22.08
CA VAL A 184 12.83 -27.94 22.69
C VAL A 184 12.71 -26.97 23.85
N SER A 185 13.10 -27.42 25.05
CA SER A 185 13.07 -26.59 26.25
C SER A 185 14.15 -25.50 26.23
N GLY A 186 13.83 -24.33 26.80
CA GLY A 186 14.75 -23.18 26.85
C GLY A 186 16.04 -23.40 27.68
N SER A 187 16.15 -24.51 28.43
CA SER A 187 17.39 -24.90 29.11
C SER A 187 18.39 -25.59 28.19
N CYS A 188 17.91 -26.37 27.21
CA CYS A 188 18.74 -26.99 26.17
C CYS A 188 19.42 -25.91 25.30
N LEU A 189 18.64 -24.92 24.87
CA LEU A 189 19.10 -23.79 24.04
C LEU A 189 20.14 -22.92 24.76
N ARG A 190 20.01 -22.73 26.08
CA ARG A 190 20.99 -22.01 26.91
C ARG A 190 22.36 -22.69 26.92
N ASN A 191 22.41 -24.02 26.99
CA ASN A 191 23.67 -24.78 26.94
C ASN A 191 24.30 -24.75 25.55
N VAL A 192 23.49 -24.75 24.49
CA VAL A 192 23.97 -24.59 23.11
C VAL A 192 24.57 -23.18 22.89
N LYS A 193 23.90 -22.12 23.38
CA LYS A 193 24.40 -20.72 23.34
C LYS A 193 25.76 -20.56 24.03
N LYS A 194 25.98 -21.26 25.15
CA LYS A 194 27.25 -21.24 25.89
C LYS A 194 28.41 -21.87 25.11
N ASN A 195 28.14 -22.89 24.30
CA ASN A 195 29.12 -23.57 23.46
C ASN A 195 29.36 -22.87 22.10
N LEU A 196 28.37 -22.13 21.58
CA LEU A 196 28.46 -21.40 20.30
C LEU A 196 29.19 -20.06 20.37
N LYS A 197 29.35 -19.45 21.55
CA LYS A 197 30.15 -18.21 21.73
C LYS A 197 31.61 -18.34 21.26
N ASN A 198 32.09 -19.57 21.08
CA ASN A 198 33.46 -19.88 20.65
C ASN A 198 33.54 -20.39 19.20
N ALA A 199 32.43 -20.45 18.46
CA ALA A 199 32.42 -20.94 17.08
C ALA A 199 32.86 -19.82 16.12
N VAL A 200 33.93 -20.07 15.36
CA VAL A 200 34.40 -19.20 14.29
C VAL A 200 33.53 -19.44 13.06
N PHE A 201 32.78 -18.41 12.64
CA PHE A 201 31.99 -18.45 11.41
C PHE A 201 32.94 -18.25 10.22
N PRO A 202 33.02 -19.19 9.25
CA PRO A 202 33.95 -19.04 8.14
C PRO A 202 33.48 -17.91 7.23
N GLU A 203 34.17 -16.78 7.27
CA GLU A 203 34.06 -15.75 6.25
C GLU A 203 34.79 -16.26 4.99
N LYS A 204 34.00 -16.64 3.99
CA LYS A 204 34.44 -16.95 2.62
C LYS A 204 35.41 -18.12 2.49
N GLN A 205 34.91 -19.36 2.45
CA GLN A 205 35.62 -20.46 1.77
C GLN A 205 34.64 -21.54 1.28
N TYR A 206 34.67 -21.75 -0.05
CA TYR A 206 34.09 -22.80 -0.92
C TYR A 206 32.69 -23.35 -0.60
N LEU A 207 31.84 -23.47 -1.63
CA LEU A 207 30.46 -23.99 -1.54
C LEU A 207 30.39 -25.52 -1.28
N GLN A 208 31.41 -26.28 -1.70
CA GLN A 208 31.39 -27.75 -1.64
C GLN A 208 31.36 -28.36 -0.23
N PRO A 209 32.11 -27.84 0.78
CA PRO A 209 31.98 -28.29 2.16
C PRO A 209 30.55 -28.16 2.71
N TYR A 210 29.82 -27.10 2.35
CA TYR A 210 28.46 -26.85 2.84
C TYR A 210 27.44 -27.80 2.23
N GLU A 211 27.51 -28.03 0.91
CA GLU A 211 26.65 -28.99 0.21
C GLU A 211 26.79 -30.39 0.82
N GLN A 212 28.02 -30.82 1.10
CA GLN A 212 28.28 -32.12 1.70
C GLN A 212 27.74 -32.21 3.14
N ILE A 213 27.93 -31.17 3.97
CA ILE A 213 27.37 -31.11 5.33
C ILE A 213 25.84 -31.25 5.30
N ILE A 214 25.15 -30.49 4.44
CA ILE A 214 23.69 -30.53 4.33
C ILE A 214 23.24 -31.90 3.82
N LYS A 215 23.94 -32.45 2.81
CA LYS A 215 23.63 -33.76 2.25
C LYS A 215 23.77 -34.88 3.28
N ASP A 216 24.85 -34.87 4.05
CA ASP A 216 25.08 -35.86 5.11
C ASP A 216 24.06 -35.71 6.24
N TRP A 217 23.70 -34.46 6.58
CA TRP A 217 22.67 -34.16 7.57
C TRP A 217 21.30 -34.69 7.12
N VAL A 218 20.84 -34.30 5.93
CA VAL A 218 19.57 -34.74 5.34
C VAL A 218 19.51 -36.26 5.27
N LYS A 219 20.60 -36.91 4.80
CA LYS A 219 20.67 -38.37 4.70
C LYS A 219 20.62 -39.08 6.07
N LYS A 220 21.20 -38.47 7.12
CA LYS A 220 21.17 -39.00 8.49
C LYS A 220 19.81 -38.79 9.16
N SER A 221 19.15 -37.67 8.87
CA SER A 221 17.97 -37.22 9.61
C SER A 221 16.62 -37.59 8.97
N LEU A 222 16.55 -37.70 7.65
CA LEU A 222 15.36 -38.20 6.94
C LEU A 222 15.46 -39.72 6.78
N GLY A 223 14.36 -40.41 7.11
CA GLY A 223 14.24 -41.85 6.88
C GLY A 223 14.31 -42.21 5.39
N LYS A 224 14.55 -43.50 5.10
CA LYS A 224 14.60 -44.02 3.72
C LYS A 224 13.26 -43.80 2.98
N ASP A 225 12.16 -43.80 3.72
CA ASP A 225 10.80 -43.63 3.23
C ASP A 225 10.22 -42.26 3.62
N GLU A 226 11.08 -41.22 3.64
CA GLU A 226 10.67 -39.86 3.94
C GLU A 226 11.18 -38.85 2.90
N ARG A 227 10.36 -37.84 2.65
CA ARG A 227 10.66 -36.70 1.76
C ARG A 227 10.35 -35.39 2.46
N MET A 228 11.16 -34.38 2.23
CA MET A 228 10.89 -33.02 2.69
C MET A 228 10.46 -32.13 1.53
N VAL A 229 9.38 -31.39 1.74
CA VAL A 229 8.82 -30.43 0.77
C VAL A 229 8.97 -29.03 1.35
N ILE A 230 9.80 -28.21 0.71
CA ILE A 230 10.08 -26.84 1.12
C ILE A 230 9.21 -25.89 0.28
N PHE A 231 8.21 -25.30 0.91
CA PHE A 231 7.39 -24.23 0.35
C PHE A 231 8.11 -22.89 0.50
N ILE A 232 8.27 -22.17 -0.61
CA ILE A 232 8.87 -20.85 -0.65
C ILE A 232 7.87 -19.89 -1.28
N ASP A 233 7.52 -18.83 -0.57
CA ASP A 233 6.46 -17.90 -0.95
C ASP A 233 6.88 -16.43 -0.87
N ASP A 234 6.07 -15.53 -1.43
CA ASP A 234 6.24 -14.07 -1.43
C ASP A 234 7.55 -13.59 -2.07
N LEU A 235 8.13 -14.39 -2.95
CA LEU A 235 9.37 -14.05 -3.63
C LEU A 235 9.21 -12.82 -4.53
N ASP A 236 8.04 -12.67 -5.16
CA ASP A 236 7.64 -11.53 -5.97
C ASP A 236 7.37 -10.25 -5.17
N ARG A 237 7.36 -10.32 -3.83
CA ARG A 237 7.27 -9.16 -2.91
C ARG A 237 8.62 -8.74 -2.36
N CYS A 238 9.66 -9.57 -2.53
CA CYS A 238 10.99 -9.29 -2.01
C CYS A 238 11.72 -8.25 -2.87
N MET A 239 12.69 -7.55 -2.25
CA MET A 239 13.65 -6.76 -3.02
C MET A 239 14.35 -7.65 -4.08
N PRO A 240 14.66 -7.12 -5.28
CA PRO A 240 15.24 -7.88 -6.40
C PRO A 240 16.37 -8.82 -5.99
N ASP A 241 17.21 -8.29 -5.13
CA ASP A 241 18.44 -8.87 -4.62
C ASP A 241 18.21 -10.06 -3.69
N ILE A 242 17.18 -9.99 -2.83
CA ILE A 242 16.73 -11.08 -1.96
C ILE A 242 16.06 -12.18 -2.79
N ALA A 243 15.20 -11.78 -3.72
CA ALA A 243 14.47 -12.71 -4.59
C ALA A 243 15.43 -13.58 -5.42
N LEU A 244 16.42 -12.94 -6.07
CA LEU A 244 17.44 -13.64 -6.84
C LEU A 244 18.28 -14.57 -5.95
N MET A 245 18.65 -14.11 -4.75
CA MET A 245 19.44 -14.91 -3.83
C MET A 245 18.71 -16.17 -3.34
N ALA A 246 17.40 -16.09 -3.07
CA ALA A 246 16.60 -17.27 -2.73
C ALA A 246 16.56 -18.27 -3.91
N LEU A 247 16.38 -17.80 -5.14
CA LEU A 247 16.43 -18.66 -6.34
C LEU A 247 17.80 -19.31 -6.54
N GLU A 248 18.88 -18.56 -6.34
CA GLU A 248 20.24 -19.08 -6.39
C GLU A 248 20.50 -20.10 -5.27
N SER A 249 19.94 -19.88 -4.09
CA SER A 249 20.12 -20.78 -2.95
C SER A 249 19.50 -22.14 -3.21
N ILE A 250 18.35 -22.22 -3.90
CA ILE A 250 17.73 -23.50 -4.28
C ILE A 250 18.67 -24.36 -5.14
N LYS A 251 19.52 -23.74 -5.97
CA LYS A 251 20.49 -24.48 -6.80
C LYS A 251 21.49 -25.30 -5.98
N LEU A 252 21.78 -24.88 -4.74
CA LEU A 252 22.68 -25.59 -3.83
C LEU A 252 22.11 -26.94 -3.36
N TYR A 253 20.81 -27.16 -3.52
CA TYR A 253 20.12 -28.37 -3.07
C TYR A 253 19.77 -29.31 -4.23
N LEU A 254 20.10 -28.95 -5.48
CA LEU A 254 19.81 -29.75 -6.66
C LEU A 254 20.57 -31.09 -6.74
N ASN A 255 21.41 -31.40 -5.74
CA ASN A 255 22.12 -32.68 -5.61
C ASN A 255 21.80 -33.44 -4.31
N ILE A 256 20.82 -32.97 -3.52
CA ILE A 256 20.45 -33.58 -2.24
C ILE A 256 19.16 -34.40 -2.43
N PRO A 257 19.21 -35.74 -2.30
CA PRO A 257 18.04 -36.59 -2.49
C PRO A 257 16.98 -36.30 -1.41
N ASN A 258 15.73 -36.69 -1.69
CA ASN A 258 14.57 -36.56 -0.80
C ASN A 258 14.11 -35.11 -0.52
N LEU A 259 14.68 -34.10 -1.19
CA LEU A 259 14.20 -32.71 -1.12
C LEU A 259 13.36 -32.35 -2.34
N VAL A 260 12.24 -31.67 -2.11
CA VAL A 260 11.43 -31.06 -3.16
C VAL A 260 11.12 -29.62 -2.79
N PHE A 261 11.27 -28.69 -3.73
CA PHE A 261 10.95 -27.28 -3.54
C PHE A 261 9.66 -26.94 -4.27
N VAL A 262 8.75 -26.23 -3.60
CA VAL A 262 7.50 -25.72 -4.20
C VAL A 262 7.52 -24.21 -4.06
N LEU A 263 7.57 -23.49 -5.19
CA LEU A 263 7.68 -22.04 -5.20
C LEU A 263 6.41 -21.37 -5.71
N GLY A 264 5.83 -20.47 -4.91
CA GLY A 264 4.79 -19.55 -5.34
C GLY A 264 5.40 -18.25 -5.85
N VAL A 265 5.21 -17.91 -7.13
CA VAL A 265 5.72 -16.65 -7.69
C VAL A 265 4.79 -16.00 -8.71
N ASP A 266 4.85 -14.66 -8.80
CA ASP A 266 4.49 -13.97 -10.03
C ASP A 266 5.62 -14.13 -11.06
N LYS A 267 5.37 -14.95 -12.09
CA LYS A 267 6.36 -15.31 -13.10
C LYS A 267 6.87 -14.09 -13.86
N ASP A 268 6.01 -13.13 -14.16
CA ASP A 268 6.37 -11.94 -14.94
C ASP A 268 7.25 -10.99 -14.11
N VAL A 269 6.95 -10.84 -12.82
CA VAL A 269 7.79 -10.08 -11.89
C VAL A 269 9.18 -10.70 -11.83
N ILE A 270 9.28 -12.00 -11.53
CA ILE A 270 10.58 -12.68 -11.40
C ILE A 270 11.35 -12.70 -12.73
N GLN A 271 10.70 -12.91 -13.86
CA GLN A 271 11.36 -12.86 -15.17
C GLN A 271 11.93 -11.48 -15.48
N LYS A 272 11.21 -10.40 -15.17
CA LYS A 272 11.74 -9.03 -15.32
C LYS A 272 12.97 -8.82 -14.44
N LEU A 273 12.94 -9.31 -13.20
CA LEU A 273 14.08 -9.26 -12.27
C LEU A 273 15.31 -10.00 -12.82
N VAL A 274 15.12 -11.20 -13.38
CA VAL A 274 16.21 -11.98 -13.99
C VAL A 274 16.77 -11.29 -15.23
N VAL A 275 15.92 -10.75 -16.11
CA VAL A 275 16.37 -9.99 -17.28
C VAL A 275 17.22 -8.80 -16.85
N GLU A 276 16.78 -8.05 -15.83
CA GLU A 276 17.54 -6.91 -15.30
C GLU A 276 18.87 -7.35 -14.66
N HIS A 277 18.88 -8.47 -13.94
CA HIS A 277 20.11 -9.04 -13.40
C HIS A 277 21.10 -9.45 -14.50
N TYR A 278 20.62 -10.11 -15.55
CA TYR A 278 21.45 -10.53 -16.68
C TYR A 278 21.98 -9.32 -17.45
N ARG A 279 21.20 -8.24 -17.52
CA ARG A 279 21.63 -6.96 -18.08
C ARG A 279 22.76 -6.33 -17.27
N LYS A 280 22.69 -6.37 -15.94
CA LYS A 280 23.79 -5.93 -15.06
C LYS A 280 25.07 -6.73 -15.25
N LEU A 281 24.94 -8.03 -15.55
CA LEU A 281 26.08 -8.92 -15.84
C LEU A 281 26.61 -8.80 -17.27
N GLY A 282 26.02 -7.97 -18.13
CA GLY A 282 26.39 -7.85 -19.55
C GLY A 282 25.96 -9.02 -20.42
N LEU A 283 25.04 -9.87 -19.93
CA LEU A 283 24.49 -11.03 -20.65
C LEU A 283 23.25 -10.68 -21.50
N VAL A 284 22.67 -9.51 -21.25
CA VAL A 284 21.54 -8.95 -22.03
C VAL A 284 21.86 -7.49 -22.34
N ARG A 285 21.79 -7.11 -23.62
CA ARG A 285 22.04 -5.74 -24.06
C ARG A 285 21.02 -4.74 -23.52
N LYS A 286 21.46 -3.51 -23.29
CA LYS A 286 20.57 -2.38 -22.97
C LYS A 286 19.86 -1.92 -24.24
N LYS A 287 18.65 -1.41 -24.10
CA LYS A 287 17.94 -0.79 -25.21
C LYS A 287 18.56 0.59 -25.49
N GLU A 288 19.05 0.79 -26.70
CA GLU A 288 19.59 2.08 -27.15
C GLU A 288 18.56 2.86 -27.96
N LYS A 289 18.67 4.19 -27.98
CA LYS A 289 17.72 5.06 -28.72
C LYS A 289 17.80 4.86 -30.23
N ASP A 290 18.99 4.51 -30.74
CA ASP A 290 19.28 4.35 -32.17
C ASP A 290 19.58 2.88 -32.53
N GLU A 291 18.99 1.91 -31.82
CA GLU A 291 19.22 0.48 -32.10
C GLU A 291 18.79 0.10 -33.52
N THR A 292 19.68 -0.54 -34.27
CA THR A 292 19.36 -1.11 -35.59
C THR A 292 18.38 -2.27 -35.45
N ALA A 293 17.71 -2.64 -36.55
CA ALA A 293 16.77 -3.77 -36.55
C ALA A 293 17.42 -5.10 -36.12
N ASP A 294 18.68 -5.30 -36.50
CA ASP A 294 19.47 -6.48 -36.13
C ASP A 294 19.85 -6.47 -34.65
N GLU A 295 20.34 -5.34 -34.12
CA GLU A 295 20.64 -5.18 -32.68
C GLU A 295 19.40 -5.38 -31.80
N LYS A 296 18.25 -4.85 -32.23
CA LYS A 296 16.97 -5.06 -31.55
C LYS A 296 16.59 -6.55 -31.55
N ARG A 297 16.78 -7.25 -32.67
CA ARG A 297 16.47 -8.68 -32.79
C ARG A 297 17.37 -9.51 -31.87
N GLU A 298 18.66 -9.21 -31.81
CA GLU A 298 19.59 -9.90 -30.92
C GLU A 298 19.29 -9.63 -29.44
N ARG A 299 19.03 -8.36 -29.05
CA ARG A 299 18.62 -8.01 -27.68
C ARG A 299 17.35 -8.76 -27.27
N LEU A 300 16.33 -8.80 -28.13
CA LEU A 300 15.10 -9.56 -27.85
C LEU A 300 15.35 -11.07 -27.73
N GLN A 301 16.32 -11.62 -28.46
CA GLN A 301 16.72 -13.02 -28.33
C GLN A 301 17.43 -13.28 -27.00
N GLU A 302 18.30 -12.39 -26.53
CA GLU A 302 18.93 -12.44 -25.22
C GLU A 302 17.91 -12.32 -24.09
N GLU A 303 16.98 -11.37 -24.18
CA GLU A 303 15.88 -11.22 -23.22
C GLU A 303 15.01 -12.49 -23.17
N ARG A 304 14.69 -13.10 -24.31
CA ARG A 304 13.98 -14.40 -24.36
C ARG A 304 14.76 -15.51 -23.66
N LYS A 305 16.08 -15.59 -23.87
CA LYS A 305 16.93 -16.57 -23.17
C LYS A 305 16.95 -16.35 -21.66
N ALA A 306 16.98 -15.09 -21.21
CA ALA A 306 16.92 -14.75 -19.79
C ALA A 306 15.57 -15.10 -19.16
N ARG A 307 14.45 -14.85 -19.87
CA ARG A 307 13.09 -15.22 -19.40
C ARG A 307 12.89 -16.73 -19.23
N GLN A 308 13.67 -17.56 -19.93
CA GLN A 308 13.66 -19.02 -19.76
C GLN A 308 14.34 -19.50 -18.47
N TYR A 309 14.88 -18.61 -17.64
CA TYR A 309 15.57 -18.99 -16.41
C TYR A 309 14.71 -19.87 -15.49
N LEU A 310 13.47 -19.46 -15.21
CA LEU A 310 12.56 -20.24 -14.37
C LEU A 310 12.23 -21.59 -15.02
N SER A 311 11.91 -21.64 -16.32
CA SER A 311 11.63 -22.90 -17.02
C SER A 311 12.80 -23.88 -17.04
N LYS A 312 14.04 -23.41 -16.84
CA LYS A 312 15.23 -24.27 -16.72
C LYS A 312 15.45 -24.79 -15.29
N MET A 313 14.86 -24.13 -14.32
CA MET A 313 15.04 -24.42 -12.89
C MET A 313 13.96 -25.35 -12.36
N PHE A 314 12.72 -25.26 -12.86
CA PHE A 314 11.58 -26.03 -12.39
C PHE A 314 11.20 -27.13 -13.39
N GLN A 315 11.00 -28.34 -12.88
CA GLN A 315 10.60 -29.51 -13.68
C GLN A 315 9.09 -29.53 -13.94
N VAL A 316 8.31 -28.92 -13.05
CA VAL A 316 6.85 -28.86 -13.13
C VAL A 316 6.42 -27.42 -12.91
N GLU A 317 5.53 -26.91 -13.75
CA GLU A 317 4.94 -25.58 -13.62
C GLU A 317 3.41 -25.70 -13.66
N ILE A 318 2.75 -25.14 -12.64
CA ILE A 318 1.30 -25.03 -12.54
C ILE A 318 0.91 -23.56 -12.55
N GLU A 319 0.08 -23.18 -13.51
CA GLU A 319 -0.45 -21.82 -13.61
C GLU A 319 -1.83 -21.71 -12.94
N LEU A 320 -1.91 -20.84 -11.93
CA LEU A 320 -3.13 -20.60 -11.16
C LEU A 320 -4.06 -19.57 -11.78
N SER A 321 -3.62 -18.83 -12.81
CA SER A 321 -4.45 -17.86 -13.54
C SER A 321 -5.83 -18.47 -13.87
N PRO A 322 -6.92 -17.87 -13.37
CA PRO A 322 -8.25 -18.37 -13.64
C PRO A 322 -8.65 -18.06 -15.08
N SER A 323 -9.46 -18.93 -15.66
CA SER A 323 -10.05 -18.68 -16.97
C SER A 323 -11.04 -17.52 -16.89
N GLN A 324 -11.32 -16.89 -18.04
CA GLN A 324 -12.33 -15.83 -18.12
C GLN A 324 -13.71 -16.32 -17.67
N LYS A 325 -14.05 -17.57 -17.99
CA LYS A 325 -15.29 -18.19 -17.53
C LYS A 325 -15.33 -18.32 -16.01
N GLN A 326 -14.27 -18.81 -15.38
CA GLN A 326 -14.21 -18.94 -13.92
C GLN A 326 -14.33 -17.59 -13.20
N ILE A 327 -13.74 -16.53 -13.77
CA ILE A 327 -13.88 -15.17 -13.23
C ILE A 327 -15.30 -14.64 -13.40
N ALA A 328 -15.96 -14.93 -14.52
CA ALA A 328 -17.36 -14.57 -14.74
C ALA A 328 -18.30 -15.36 -13.81
N ASP A 329 -18.10 -16.67 -13.68
CA ASP A 329 -18.88 -17.51 -12.76
C ASP A 329 -18.70 -17.05 -11.30
N PHE A 330 -17.47 -16.67 -10.92
CA PHE A 330 -17.17 -16.10 -9.62
C PHE A 330 -17.83 -14.72 -9.43
N PHE A 331 -17.78 -13.84 -10.44
CA PHE A 331 -18.51 -12.56 -10.43
C PHE A 331 -20.00 -12.76 -10.17
N GLU A 332 -20.63 -13.65 -10.93
CA GLU A 332 -22.06 -13.98 -10.79
C GLU A 332 -22.40 -14.49 -9.39
N GLN A 333 -21.53 -15.32 -8.80
CA GLN A 333 -21.70 -15.75 -7.40
C GLN A 333 -21.67 -14.58 -6.41
N GLN A 334 -20.81 -13.58 -6.63
CA GLN A 334 -20.71 -12.41 -5.73
C GLN A 334 -21.93 -11.49 -5.82
N ILE A 335 -22.57 -11.40 -6.99
CA ILE A 335 -23.72 -10.50 -7.20
C ILE A 335 -25.08 -11.18 -7.05
N LYS A 336 -25.12 -12.51 -6.95
CA LYS A 336 -26.36 -13.31 -6.96
C LYS A 336 -27.38 -12.88 -5.91
N ASP A 337 -26.91 -12.47 -4.73
CA ASP A 337 -27.74 -12.07 -3.60
C ASP A 337 -27.81 -10.54 -3.43
N LEU A 338 -27.28 -9.76 -4.38
CA LEU A 338 -27.37 -8.29 -4.35
C LEU A 338 -28.64 -7.80 -5.05
N ILE A 339 -29.74 -7.71 -4.32
CA ILE A 339 -31.04 -7.20 -4.83
C ILE A 339 -30.88 -5.88 -5.60
N VAL A 340 -30.06 -4.97 -5.08
CA VAL A 340 -29.81 -3.63 -5.66
C VAL A 340 -29.21 -3.71 -7.06
N TRP A 341 -28.35 -4.71 -7.34
CA TRP A 341 -27.70 -4.89 -8.63
C TRP A 341 -28.72 -5.21 -9.74
N ASP A 342 -29.74 -6.00 -9.41
CA ASP A 342 -30.76 -6.45 -10.36
C ASP A 342 -31.91 -5.43 -10.50
N GLU A 343 -32.30 -4.75 -9.42
CA GLU A 343 -33.38 -3.76 -9.44
C GLU A 343 -33.00 -2.46 -10.16
N HIS A 344 -31.75 -1.99 -10.05
CA HIS A 344 -31.36 -0.67 -10.54
C HIS A 344 -30.69 -0.69 -11.92
N LEU A 345 -30.31 -1.87 -12.43
CA LEU A 345 -29.61 -2.02 -13.72
C LEU A 345 -30.41 -2.81 -14.77
N GLY A 346 -31.59 -3.34 -14.40
CA GLY A 346 -32.48 -4.12 -15.24
C GLY A 346 -32.20 -5.64 -15.18
N LYS A 347 -33.23 -6.45 -15.43
CA LYS A 347 -33.12 -7.92 -15.49
C LYS A 347 -32.54 -8.37 -16.83
N LYS A 348 -31.87 -9.54 -16.85
CA LYS A 348 -31.21 -10.09 -18.05
C LYS A 348 -32.15 -10.34 -19.25
N ASP A 349 -33.47 -10.35 -19.04
CA ASP A 349 -34.51 -10.63 -20.03
C ASP A 349 -35.20 -9.39 -20.63
N ASP A 350 -34.93 -8.18 -20.12
CA ASP A 350 -35.50 -6.95 -20.66
C ASP A 350 -34.81 -6.55 -21.98
N GLN A 351 -35.53 -6.66 -23.10
CA GLN A 351 -34.98 -6.48 -24.44
C GLN A 351 -34.49 -5.05 -24.75
N HIS A 352 -34.72 -4.07 -23.87
CA HIS A 352 -34.45 -2.66 -24.14
C HIS A 352 -33.75 -2.04 -22.92
N GLN A 353 -32.40 -2.03 -22.95
CA GLN A 353 -31.46 -1.40 -21.99
C GLN A 353 -30.94 -2.28 -20.85
N ASN A 354 -30.12 -3.28 -21.17
CA ASN A 354 -29.41 -4.02 -20.14
C ASN A 354 -28.04 -3.37 -19.83
N TYR A 355 -28.02 -2.43 -18.86
CA TYR A 355 -26.78 -1.82 -18.34
C TYR A 355 -26.01 -2.77 -17.44
N ARG A 356 -26.69 -3.76 -16.84
CA ARG A 356 -26.06 -4.83 -16.07
C ARG A 356 -25.02 -5.58 -16.91
N ASP A 357 -25.36 -6.02 -18.12
CA ASP A 357 -24.41 -6.73 -19.01
C ASP A 357 -23.22 -5.84 -19.41
N LEU A 358 -23.46 -4.53 -19.60
CA LEU A 358 -22.41 -3.57 -19.93
C LEU A 358 -21.44 -3.38 -18.74
N PHE A 359 -21.96 -3.18 -17.54
CA PHE A 359 -21.16 -3.02 -16.32
C PHE A 359 -20.45 -4.31 -15.92
N GLU A 360 -21.12 -5.45 -16.02
CA GLU A 360 -20.50 -6.78 -15.90
C GLU A 360 -19.31 -6.89 -16.87
N GLY A 361 -19.52 -6.59 -18.15
CA GLY A 361 -18.46 -6.60 -19.16
C GLY A 361 -17.30 -5.67 -18.84
N LEU A 362 -17.57 -4.47 -18.31
CA LEU A 362 -16.54 -3.51 -17.91
C LEU A 362 -15.76 -3.96 -16.67
N ILE A 363 -16.45 -4.42 -15.62
CA ILE A 363 -15.82 -4.97 -14.42
C ILE A 363 -14.90 -6.13 -14.79
N LEU A 364 -15.40 -7.09 -15.59
CA LEU A 364 -14.62 -8.23 -16.03
C LEU A 364 -13.42 -7.82 -16.89
N LYS A 365 -13.55 -6.77 -17.71
CA LYS A 365 -12.46 -6.22 -18.54
C LYS A 365 -11.40 -5.52 -17.68
N PHE A 366 -11.80 -4.71 -16.70
CA PHE A 366 -10.88 -4.02 -15.78
C PHE A 366 -10.23 -4.94 -14.75
N ALA A 367 -10.91 -6.02 -14.34
CA ALA A 367 -10.39 -6.99 -13.38
C ALA A 367 -9.27 -7.90 -13.92
N ARG A 368 -8.99 -7.86 -15.23
CA ARG A 368 -7.85 -8.55 -15.89
C ARG A 368 -7.66 -10.02 -15.47
N ARG A 369 -8.76 -10.76 -15.28
CA ARG A 369 -8.78 -12.18 -14.83
C ARG A 369 -8.12 -12.41 -13.46
N ASN A 370 -8.26 -11.46 -12.55
CA ASN A 370 -7.78 -11.56 -11.17
C ASN A 370 -8.97 -11.47 -10.20
N PRO A 371 -9.22 -12.49 -9.35
CA PRO A 371 -10.32 -12.48 -8.40
C PRO A 371 -10.26 -11.29 -7.42
N ARG A 372 -9.07 -10.90 -6.98
CA ARG A 372 -8.88 -9.78 -6.05
C ARG A 372 -9.16 -8.44 -6.70
N ASP A 373 -8.72 -8.26 -7.96
CA ASP A 373 -9.06 -7.05 -8.71
C ASP A 373 -10.54 -7.01 -9.06
N LEU A 374 -11.18 -8.15 -9.32
CA LEU A 374 -12.62 -8.24 -9.55
C LEU A 374 -13.39 -7.69 -8.35
N ILE A 375 -13.11 -8.20 -7.15
CA ILE A 375 -13.76 -7.74 -5.91
C ILE A 375 -13.49 -6.25 -5.68
N ARG A 376 -12.24 -5.81 -5.85
CA ARG A 376 -11.89 -4.39 -5.72
C ARG A 376 -12.69 -3.52 -6.69
N GLN A 377 -12.79 -3.91 -7.95
CA GLN A 377 -13.52 -3.18 -8.98
C GLN A 377 -15.03 -3.18 -8.69
N LEU A 378 -15.58 -4.31 -8.24
CA LEU A 378 -16.98 -4.43 -7.86
C LEU A 378 -17.32 -3.58 -6.63
N ASN A 379 -16.53 -3.66 -5.54
CA ASN A 379 -16.74 -2.84 -4.34
C ASN A 379 -16.64 -1.34 -4.65
N ASN A 380 -15.64 -0.92 -5.41
CA ASN A 380 -15.52 0.48 -5.83
C ASN A 380 -16.72 0.94 -6.66
N ALA A 381 -17.20 0.10 -7.57
CA ALA A 381 -18.37 0.40 -8.39
C ALA A 381 -19.65 0.49 -7.53
N LEU A 382 -19.88 -0.45 -6.62
CA LEU A 382 -21.03 -0.44 -5.71
C LEU A 382 -21.03 0.80 -4.81
N MET A 383 -19.88 1.15 -4.22
CA MET A 383 -19.72 2.35 -3.40
C MET A 383 -19.98 3.63 -4.19
N ALA A 384 -19.56 3.66 -5.46
CA ALA A 384 -19.85 4.75 -6.38
C ALA A 384 -21.35 4.85 -6.71
N GLY A 385 -22.06 3.74 -6.88
CA GLY A 385 -23.51 3.75 -7.02
C GLY A 385 -24.20 4.32 -5.78
N VAL A 386 -23.91 3.74 -4.60
CA VAL A 386 -24.51 4.14 -3.30
C VAL A 386 -24.22 5.59 -2.95
N GLY A 387 -22.97 6.02 -3.12
CA GLY A 387 -22.55 7.38 -2.79
C GLY A 387 -23.29 8.45 -3.60
N THR A 388 -23.78 8.11 -4.79
CA THR A 388 -24.52 9.04 -5.66
C THR A 388 -25.95 9.26 -5.16
N GLU A 389 -26.62 8.21 -4.68
CA GLU A 389 -27.99 8.29 -4.16
C GLU A 389 -28.08 8.90 -2.75
N MET A 390 -27.04 8.79 -1.93
CA MET A 390 -27.00 9.37 -0.58
C MET A 390 -26.96 10.91 -0.54
N ILE A 391 -26.73 11.58 -1.67
CA ILE A 391 -26.44 13.03 -1.71
C ILE A 391 -27.70 13.90 -1.60
N VAL A 392 -28.90 13.34 -1.70
CA VAL A 392 -30.14 14.11 -1.74
C VAL A 392 -30.87 14.09 -0.39
N VAL A 393 -30.66 15.15 0.39
CA VAL A 393 -31.65 15.62 1.36
C VAL A 393 -32.12 17.00 0.87
N LYS A 394 -33.35 16.99 0.34
CA LYS A 394 -34.31 18.09 0.05
C LYS A 394 -34.38 18.65 -1.39
N GLN A 395 -35.56 18.37 -1.96
CA GLN A 395 -36.42 19.21 -2.82
C GLN A 395 -35.93 19.47 -4.26
N ASP A 396 -36.11 18.49 -5.16
CA ASP A 396 -36.79 18.60 -6.47
C ASP A 396 -36.72 17.25 -7.23
N ASP A 397 -37.64 17.02 -8.17
CA ASP A 397 -38.06 15.73 -8.77
C ASP A 397 -37.06 14.98 -9.69
N ASP A 398 -35.79 15.37 -9.80
CA ASP A 398 -34.79 14.66 -10.62
C ASP A 398 -33.61 14.17 -9.75
N GLU A 399 -33.84 13.07 -9.02
CA GLU A 399 -32.84 12.42 -8.16
C GLU A 399 -31.82 11.60 -8.99
N PRO A 400 -30.50 11.74 -8.74
CA PRO A 400 -29.51 10.98 -9.47
C PRO A 400 -29.50 9.50 -9.05
N THR A 401 -29.57 8.59 -10.02
CA THR A 401 -29.80 7.16 -9.78
C THR A 401 -28.51 6.37 -9.52
N PHE A 402 -28.61 5.19 -8.88
CA PHE A 402 -27.52 4.20 -8.73
C PHE A 402 -26.69 4.04 -10.00
N GLN A 403 -27.41 3.94 -11.12
CA GLN A 403 -26.90 3.73 -12.45
C GLN A 403 -26.01 4.89 -12.89
N GLN A 404 -26.41 6.14 -12.62
CA GLN A 404 -25.60 7.31 -12.95
C GLN A 404 -24.28 7.34 -12.16
N GLY A 405 -24.30 6.92 -10.88
CA GLY A 405 -23.10 6.77 -10.07
C GLY A 405 -22.10 5.75 -10.65
N LEU A 406 -22.62 4.59 -11.06
CA LEU A 406 -21.84 3.57 -11.77
C LEU A 406 -21.30 4.08 -13.12
N GLN A 407 -22.13 4.78 -13.90
CA GLN A 407 -21.72 5.37 -15.18
C GLN A 407 -20.51 6.30 -14.99
N LEU A 408 -20.57 7.20 -14.01
CA LEU A 408 -19.47 8.11 -13.69
C LEU A 408 -18.19 7.37 -13.26
N TYR A 409 -18.31 6.33 -12.44
CA TYR A 409 -17.18 5.49 -12.04
C TYR A 409 -16.47 4.87 -13.24
N PHE A 410 -17.22 4.16 -14.10
CA PHE A 410 -16.62 3.45 -15.22
C PHE A 410 -16.08 4.38 -16.29
N ILE A 411 -16.68 5.56 -16.49
CA ILE A 411 -16.13 6.55 -17.42
C ILE A 411 -14.75 7.02 -16.98
N ARG A 412 -14.54 7.23 -15.68
CA ARG A 412 -13.21 7.56 -15.15
C ARG A 412 -12.22 6.43 -15.35
N GLU A 413 -12.60 5.19 -15.08
CA GLU A 413 -11.74 4.03 -15.31
C GLU A 413 -11.40 3.85 -16.80
N ILE A 414 -12.38 4.05 -17.69
CA ILE A 414 -12.17 4.04 -19.15
C ILE A 414 -11.19 5.14 -19.58
N LEU A 415 -11.35 6.37 -19.08
CA LEU A 415 -10.48 7.50 -19.39
C LEU A 415 -9.04 7.28 -18.87
N ARG A 416 -8.87 6.60 -17.74
CA ARG A 416 -7.56 6.22 -17.19
C ARG A 416 -6.83 5.18 -18.04
N GLU A 417 -7.55 4.21 -18.58
CA GLU A 417 -6.98 3.10 -19.37
C GLU A 417 -6.78 3.43 -20.86
N GLY A 418 -7.41 4.50 -21.36
CA GLY A 418 -7.17 5.07 -22.70
C GLY A 418 -8.21 4.69 -23.77
N TYR A 419 -8.06 5.28 -24.97
CA TYR A 419 -9.09 5.35 -26.03
C TYR A 419 -9.60 4.01 -26.59
N THR A 420 -8.90 2.89 -26.40
CA THR A 420 -9.27 1.59 -27.00
C THR A 420 -10.61 1.07 -26.48
N LEU A 421 -10.89 1.22 -25.19
CA LEU A 421 -12.18 0.82 -24.59
C LEU A 421 -13.36 1.63 -25.11
N ILE A 422 -13.15 2.94 -25.33
CA ILE A 422 -14.19 3.86 -25.80
C ILE A 422 -14.67 3.47 -27.20
N SER A 423 -13.73 3.16 -28.10
CA SER A 423 -14.04 2.72 -29.46
C SER A 423 -14.88 1.44 -29.47
N ASP A 424 -14.52 0.44 -28.67
CA ASP A 424 -15.27 -0.82 -28.58
C ASP A 424 -16.72 -0.60 -28.08
N MET A 425 -16.89 0.29 -27.09
CA MET A 425 -18.19 0.55 -26.47
C MET A 425 -19.14 1.33 -27.39
N ILE A 426 -18.65 2.36 -28.08
CA ILE A 426 -19.46 3.18 -29.02
C ILE A 426 -20.00 2.32 -30.17
N ASN A 427 -19.41 1.16 -30.44
CA ASN A 427 -19.92 0.23 -31.45
C ASN A 427 -21.17 -0.55 -30.99
N THR A 428 -21.51 -0.54 -29.70
CA THR A 428 -22.70 -1.20 -29.14
C THR A 428 -23.84 -0.21 -28.86
N ASP A 429 -25.10 -0.65 -29.00
CA ASP A 429 -26.26 0.21 -28.70
C ASP A 429 -26.32 0.64 -27.23
N SER A 430 -25.96 -0.25 -26.31
CA SER A 430 -25.88 0.06 -24.87
C SER A 430 -24.74 1.04 -24.58
N GLY A 431 -23.58 0.90 -25.22
CA GLY A 431 -22.46 1.83 -25.06
C GLY A 431 -22.74 3.21 -25.67
N ARG A 432 -23.42 3.30 -26.82
CA ARG A 432 -23.87 4.60 -27.35
C ARG A 432 -24.84 5.31 -26.41
N ARG A 433 -25.82 4.58 -25.87
CA ARG A 433 -26.76 5.12 -24.88
C ARG A 433 -26.08 5.51 -23.57
N PHE A 434 -25.12 4.71 -23.10
CA PHE A 434 -24.29 4.99 -21.93
C PHE A 434 -23.57 6.33 -22.06
N PHE A 435 -22.92 6.57 -23.20
CA PHE A 435 -22.21 7.82 -23.44
C PHE A 435 -23.17 9.00 -23.75
N LYS A 436 -24.32 8.78 -24.39
CA LYS A 436 -25.36 9.81 -24.60
C LYS A 436 -25.92 10.35 -23.27
N HIS A 437 -26.35 9.47 -22.37
CA HIS A 437 -26.80 9.87 -21.03
C HIS A 437 -25.71 10.61 -20.26
N TRP A 438 -24.46 10.16 -20.38
CA TRP A 438 -23.33 10.86 -19.78
C TRP A 438 -23.10 12.27 -20.35
N SER A 439 -23.23 12.46 -21.66
CA SER A 439 -23.10 13.81 -22.26
C SER A 439 -24.23 14.74 -21.79
N ASP A 440 -25.43 14.20 -21.58
CA ASP A 440 -26.57 14.97 -21.07
C ASP A 440 -26.33 15.38 -19.61
N LEU A 441 -25.90 14.45 -18.75
CA LEU A 441 -25.48 14.70 -17.36
C LEU A 441 -24.36 15.74 -17.25
N ALA A 442 -23.34 15.65 -18.10
CA ALA A 442 -22.20 16.56 -18.07
C ALA A 442 -22.61 18.01 -18.44
N ILE A 443 -23.59 18.17 -19.33
CA ILE A 443 -24.13 19.48 -19.71
C ILE A 443 -24.98 20.07 -18.58
N GLU A 444 -25.80 19.25 -17.95
CA GLU A 444 -26.64 19.65 -16.82
C GLU A 444 -25.79 20.09 -15.61
N TYR A 445 -24.75 19.32 -15.26
CA TYR A 445 -23.83 19.68 -14.18
C TYR A 445 -23.01 20.93 -14.46
N LYS A 446 -22.54 21.12 -15.71
CA LYS A 446 -21.82 22.34 -16.11
C LYS A 446 -22.72 23.56 -15.93
N TYR A 447 -23.99 23.43 -16.26
CA TYR A 447 -24.99 24.49 -16.14
C TYR A 447 -25.32 24.82 -14.68
N ILE A 448 -25.54 23.82 -13.82
CA ILE A 448 -25.71 24.01 -12.36
C ILE A 448 -24.49 24.72 -11.75
N SER A 449 -23.28 24.37 -12.19
CA SER A 449 -22.04 24.99 -11.70
C SER A 449 -21.85 26.44 -12.17
N GLU A 450 -22.43 26.79 -13.32
CA GLU A 450 -22.42 28.16 -13.87
C GLU A 450 -23.51 29.02 -13.20
N GLU A 451 -24.73 28.50 -12.98
CA GLU A 451 -25.80 29.21 -12.25
C GLU A 451 -25.40 29.56 -10.81
N TYR A 452 -24.72 28.66 -10.10
CA TYR A 452 -24.22 28.96 -8.74
C TYR A 452 -23.13 30.04 -8.70
N LYS A 453 -22.34 30.21 -9.79
CA LYS A 453 -21.36 31.29 -9.89
C LYS A 453 -22.00 32.65 -10.18
N TYR A 454 -23.15 32.68 -10.84
CA TYR A 454 -23.89 33.91 -11.13
C TYR A 454 -24.81 34.36 -9.99
N ALA A 455 -25.24 33.45 -9.11
CA ALA A 455 -26.08 33.77 -7.95
C ALA A 455 -25.39 34.67 -6.89
N GLU A 456 -24.06 34.78 -6.89
CA GLU A 456 -23.30 35.69 -6.00
C GLU A 456 -23.08 37.10 -6.58
N SER A 457 -23.44 37.34 -7.84
CA SER A 457 -23.36 38.66 -8.48
C SER A 457 -24.63 38.96 -9.29
N ALA A 458 -25.68 39.42 -8.60
CA ALA A 458 -26.97 39.63 -9.24
C ALA A 458 -26.97 40.79 -10.28
N SER A 459 -27.42 40.49 -11.51
CA SER A 459 -28.26 41.37 -12.33
C SER A 459 -29.08 40.53 -13.32
N ASP A 460 -30.37 40.85 -13.45
CA ASP A 460 -31.42 40.13 -14.18
C ASP A 460 -31.20 40.07 -15.72
N GLU A 461 -30.35 39.16 -16.21
CA GLU A 461 -30.43 38.69 -17.60
C GLU A 461 -30.41 37.15 -17.65
N GLU A 462 -31.51 36.57 -18.14
CA GLU A 462 -31.70 35.12 -18.31
C GLU A 462 -30.72 34.52 -19.34
N PRO A 463 -30.00 33.42 -19.02
CA PRO A 463 -29.08 32.75 -19.94
C PRO A 463 -29.81 31.73 -20.84
N THR A 464 -30.82 32.14 -21.61
CA THR A 464 -31.64 31.21 -22.43
C THR A 464 -31.01 30.81 -23.78
N GLY A 465 -30.02 31.55 -24.29
CA GLY A 465 -29.49 31.37 -25.65
C GLY A 465 -28.48 30.22 -25.86
N LYS A 466 -27.66 29.87 -24.86
CA LYS A 466 -26.60 28.83 -25.00
C LYS A 466 -27.11 27.40 -24.78
N ARG A 467 -28.11 27.23 -23.90
CA ARG A 467 -28.77 25.94 -23.63
C ARG A 467 -29.41 25.37 -24.90
N SER A 468 -30.05 26.23 -25.70
CA SER A 468 -30.63 25.86 -27.00
C SER A 468 -29.59 25.25 -27.96
N LEU A 469 -28.44 25.89 -28.18
CA LEU A 469 -27.47 25.48 -29.20
C LEU A 469 -26.75 24.13 -28.93
N LEU A 470 -26.50 23.79 -27.67
CA LEU A 470 -25.85 22.52 -27.28
C LEU A 470 -26.85 21.36 -27.26
N THR A 471 -28.02 21.57 -26.67
CA THR A 471 -29.11 20.59 -26.63
C THR A 471 -29.61 20.28 -28.05
N ASP A 472 -29.68 21.29 -28.92
CA ASP A 472 -30.09 21.17 -30.33
C ASP A 472 -29.00 20.56 -31.23
N ARG A 473 -27.73 20.52 -30.79
CA ARG A 473 -26.65 19.76 -31.45
C ARG A 473 -26.66 18.28 -31.06
N LEU A 474 -26.91 17.96 -29.79
CA LEU A 474 -27.00 16.58 -29.29
C LEU A 474 -28.29 15.88 -29.72
N SER A 475 -29.42 16.59 -29.77
CA SER A 475 -30.70 16.05 -30.25
C SER A 475 -30.69 15.74 -31.76
N LYS A 476 -29.80 16.39 -32.53
CA LYS A 476 -29.60 16.14 -33.97
C LYS A 476 -28.59 15.02 -34.27
N MET A 477 -27.96 14.44 -33.25
CA MET A 477 -27.00 13.33 -33.39
C MET A 477 -27.69 11.96 -33.35
N ASP A 478 -28.80 11.78 -34.07
CA ASP A 478 -29.40 10.45 -34.24
C ASP A 478 -28.89 9.77 -35.53
N ASP A 479 -28.38 8.56 -35.31
CA ASP A 479 -28.36 7.36 -36.17
C ASP A 479 -27.53 7.25 -37.47
N ALA A 480 -26.68 8.20 -37.90
CA ALA A 480 -25.91 7.94 -39.14
C ALA A 480 -24.48 8.48 -39.33
N TYR A 481 -23.89 9.27 -38.43
CA TYR A 481 -22.49 9.72 -38.60
C TYR A 481 -21.71 9.60 -37.29
N LEU A 482 -20.79 8.64 -37.26
CA LEU A 482 -20.22 8.01 -36.07
C LEU A 482 -18.70 8.19 -35.96
N GLN A 483 -18.22 8.19 -34.71
CA GLN A 483 -16.84 8.23 -34.19
C GLN A 483 -16.12 9.58 -34.13
N GLU A 484 -15.83 10.27 -35.24
CA GLU A 484 -14.93 11.44 -35.20
C GLU A 484 -15.53 12.66 -34.49
N ASP A 485 -16.80 12.98 -34.76
CA ASP A 485 -17.49 14.12 -34.12
C ASP A 485 -17.73 13.88 -32.62
N TYR A 486 -17.96 12.62 -32.21
CA TYR A 486 -18.15 12.27 -30.79
C TYR A 486 -16.83 12.35 -30.00
N LEU A 487 -15.73 11.87 -30.60
CA LEU A 487 -14.38 12.02 -30.03
C LEU A 487 -13.92 13.48 -30.02
N GLN A 488 -14.31 14.29 -31.01
CA GLN A 488 -14.09 15.74 -30.99
C GLN A 488 -14.94 16.44 -29.92
N LEU A 489 -16.20 16.05 -29.74
CA LEU A 489 -17.05 16.60 -28.68
C LEU A 489 -16.49 16.27 -27.30
N LEU A 490 -16.05 15.02 -27.09
CA LEU A 490 -15.31 14.58 -25.91
C LEU A 490 -14.01 15.36 -25.71
N SER A 491 -13.31 15.73 -26.78
CA SER A 491 -12.09 16.55 -26.67
C SER A 491 -12.37 18.03 -26.35
N ASN A 492 -13.58 18.52 -26.66
CA ASN A 492 -14.02 19.90 -26.47
C ASN A 492 -14.77 20.11 -25.14
N LEU A 493 -15.47 19.09 -24.63
CA LEU A 493 -15.84 19.00 -23.23
C LEU A 493 -14.53 18.83 -22.46
N ASP A 494 -14.19 19.77 -21.57
CA ASP A 494 -13.00 19.67 -20.72
C ASP A 494 -13.03 18.35 -19.91
N LEU A 495 -12.46 17.27 -20.46
CA LEU A 495 -12.36 15.96 -19.80
C LEU A 495 -11.61 16.08 -18.46
N ARG A 496 -10.79 17.12 -18.30
CA ARG A 496 -10.14 17.50 -17.04
C ARG A 496 -11.15 18.00 -16.00
N ALA A 497 -12.09 18.87 -16.36
CA ALA A 497 -13.08 19.39 -15.43
C ALA A 497 -13.97 18.27 -14.84
N LEU A 498 -14.23 17.22 -15.62
CA LEU A 498 -15.03 16.05 -15.21
C LEU A 498 -14.26 15.03 -14.35
N MET A 499 -12.93 14.92 -14.53
CA MET A 499 -12.06 14.19 -13.61
C MET A 499 -11.87 14.91 -12.27
N GLU A 500 -12.10 16.22 -12.23
CA GLU A 500 -11.99 17.07 -11.03
C GLU A 500 -13.30 17.18 -10.23
N ILE A 501 -14.42 16.63 -10.69
CA ILE A 501 -15.70 16.64 -9.96
C ILE A 501 -15.61 15.69 -8.75
N PRO A 502 -15.66 16.17 -7.49
CA PRO A 502 -15.70 15.28 -6.33
C PRO A 502 -17.02 14.50 -6.32
N PHE A 503 -17.00 13.24 -5.87
CA PHE A 503 -18.17 12.34 -5.83
C PHE A 503 -19.38 12.97 -5.10
N SER A 504 -19.11 13.83 -4.12
CA SER A 504 -19.82 15.10 -3.88
C SER A 504 -19.02 15.86 -2.84
N ARG A 505 -19.20 17.18 -2.77
CA ARG A 505 -18.65 18.00 -1.67
C ARG A 505 -19.15 17.50 -0.30
N LYS A 506 -20.38 16.95 -0.23
CA LYS A 506 -20.98 16.34 0.98
C LYS A 506 -20.38 14.99 1.37
N LEU A 507 -20.01 14.11 0.43
CA LEU A 507 -19.27 12.88 0.74
C LEU A 507 -17.84 13.20 1.19
N ALA A 508 -17.22 14.24 0.61
CA ALA A 508 -15.94 14.76 1.07
C ALA A 508 -16.05 15.36 2.49
N GLU A 509 -17.15 16.05 2.81
CA GLU A 509 -17.44 16.57 4.16
C GLU A 509 -17.69 15.47 5.21
N PHE A 510 -18.37 14.37 4.84
CA PHE A 510 -18.61 13.21 5.74
C PHE A 510 -17.38 12.32 5.93
N THR A 511 -16.45 12.30 4.98
CA THR A 511 -15.16 11.62 5.10
C THR A 511 -14.06 12.53 5.66
N SER A 512 -14.37 13.82 5.89
CA SER A 512 -13.47 14.81 6.47
C SER A 512 -13.85 15.17 7.91
N LEU A 513 -13.84 14.20 8.82
CA LEU A 513 -13.41 14.50 10.19
C LEU A 513 -11.88 14.44 10.20
N SER A 514 -11.30 15.63 10.06
CA SER A 514 -9.89 15.93 9.87
C SER A 514 -9.08 15.78 11.17
N PRO A 515 -7.80 16.20 11.20
CA PRO A 515 -7.52 17.28 12.14
C PRO A 515 -6.84 18.48 11.48
N LEU A 516 -7.60 19.56 11.47
CA LEU A 516 -7.23 20.92 11.89
C LEU A 516 -5.81 21.41 11.54
N VAL A 517 -5.74 22.32 10.58
CA VAL A 517 -4.86 23.49 10.68
C VAL A 517 -5.67 24.74 10.41
N ILE A 518 -5.95 25.48 11.47
CA ILE A 518 -6.45 26.86 11.44
C ILE A 518 -5.38 27.71 10.75
N THR A 519 -5.76 28.43 9.69
CA THR A 519 -5.00 29.59 9.20
C THR A 519 -5.79 30.85 9.53
N PRO A 520 -5.14 31.95 9.95
CA PRO A 520 -5.65 33.28 9.73
C PRO A 520 -5.00 33.87 8.47
N GLU A 521 -5.84 34.31 7.53
CA GLU A 521 -5.48 35.20 6.43
C GLU A 521 -5.00 36.58 6.95
N PRO A 522 -4.41 37.39 6.07
CA PRO A 522 -5.13 38.63 5.77
C PRO A 522 -5.25 38.98 4.29
N ALA A 523 -6.36 39.67 4.03
CA ALA A 523 -6.80 40.37 2.84
C ALA A 523 -5.76 41.31 2.20
N ASP A 524 -5.79 41.43 0.86
CA ASP A 524 -6.18 42.67 0.20
C ASP A 524 -6.29 42.48 -1.32
N ALA A 525 -7.37 43.03 -1.88
CA ALA A 525 -7.78 43.00 -3.28
C ALA A 525 -7.13 44.12 -4.09
N VAL A 526 -6.90 43.92 -5.41
CA VAL A 526 -6.97 44.99 -6.43
C VAL A 526 -7.38 44.42 -7.80
N ALA A 527 -8.22 45.21 -8.50
CA ALA A 527 -8.99 44.93 -9.71
C ALA A 527 -8.38 45.51 -11.02
N VAL A 528 -8.70 44.83 -12.14
CA VAL A 528 -9.07 45.31 -13.51
C VAL A 528 -8.05 46.03 -14.41
N ALA A 529 -7.88 45.55 -15.67
CA ALA A 529 -8.29 46.25 -16.92
C ALA A 529 -7.81 45.53 -18.22
N GLU A 530 -8.69 45.51 -19.23
CA GLU A 530 -8.59 44.89 -20.57
C GLU A 530 -7.75 45.68 -21.59
N GLY A 531 -7.25 44.99 -22.65
CA GLY A 531 -7.12 45.60 -23.98
C GLY A 531 -5.98 45.14 -24.92
N VAL A 532 -6.39 44.48 -26.02
CA VAL A 532 -5.85 44.55 -27.43
C VAL A 532 -4.79 43.53 -27.94
N ASN A 533 -5.33 42.56 -28.70
CA ASN A 533 -4.94 41.94 -29.99
C ASN A 533 -3.49 41.60 -30.43
N VAL A 534 -3.31 40.28 -30.62
CA VAL A 534 -2.77 39.52 -31.79
C VAL A 534 -1.29 39.63 -32.16
N VAL A 535 -0.54 38.51 -32.01
CA VAL A 535 0.26 37.87 -33.09
C VAL A 535 0.28 36.35 -32.88
N ILE A 536 -0.25 35.61 -33.86
CA ILE A 536 -0.12 34.14 -33.98
C ILE A 536 1.30 33.82 -34.42
N THR A 537 2.05 33.05 -33.63
CA THR A 537 3.19 32.25 -34.13
C THR A 537 3.24 30.88 -33.44
N ASP A 538 2.82 29.87 -34.20
CA ASP A 538 3.24 28.45 -34.20
C ASP A 538 3.55 27.77 -32.84
N LYS A 539 2.51 27.28 -32.15
CA LYS A 539 2.63 26.31 -31.03
C LYS A 539 2.19 24.91 -31.46
N ARG A 540 2.85 24.34 -32.47
CA ARG A 540 2.77 22.90 -32.71
C ARG A 540 3.85 22.22 -31.87
N HIS A 541 3.43 21.55 -30.79
CA HIS A 541 4.21 20.69 -29.87
C HIS A 541 4.78 21.35 -28.59
N ALA A 542 3.95 22.02 -27.78
CA ALA A 542 4.29 22.24 -26.37
C ALA A 542 4.11 20.91 -25.59
N SER A 543 5.08 20.51 -24.77
CA SER A 543 4.97 19.30 -23.94
C SER A 543 3.82 19.44 -22.93
N LYS A 544 3.22 18.32 -22.49
CA LYS A 544 2.15 18.33 -21.47
C LYS A 544 2.57 19.12 -20.22
N ASP A 545 3.81 18.98 -19.80
CA ASP A 545 4.38 19.66 -18.63
C ASP A 545 4.54 21.17 -18.86
N TYR A 546 4.86 21.57 -20.10
CA TYR A 546 4.88 22.97 -20.50
C TYR A 546 3.52 23.64 -20.31
N ILE A 547 2.45 22.95 -20.68
CA ILE A 547 1.09 23.46 -20.56
C ILE A 547 0.72 23.60 -19.08
N ILE A 548 0.99 22.58 -18.25
CA ILE A 548 0.67 22.61 -16.81
C ILE A 548 1.33 23.80 -16.11
N VAL A 549 2.63 23.98 -16.31
CA VAL A 549 3.39 25.07 -15.69
C VAL A 549 2.92 26.43 -16.20
N ARG A 550 2.71 26.55 -17.52
CA ARG A 550 2.28 27.81 -18.13
C ARG A 550 0.88 28.21 -17.69
N ASP A 551 -0.05 27.27 -17.62
CA ASP A 551 -1.42 27.50 -17.15
C ASP A 551 -1.43 27.91 -15.67
N ALA A 552 -0.61 27.26 -14.83
CA ALA A 552 -0.51 27.60 -13.42
C ALA A 552 0.00 29.04 -13.21
N VAL A 553 1.04 29.43 -13.95
CA VAL A 553 1.58 30.81 -13.93
C VAL A 553 0.54 31.80 -14.46
N ALA A 554 -0.18 31.46 -15.53
CA ALA A 554 -1.20 32.31 -16.13
C ALA A 554 -2.36 32.59 -15.17
N ARG A 555 -2.89 31.54 -14.51
CA ARG A 555 -3.93 31.65 -13.49
C ARG A 555 -3.52 32.56 -12.35
N GLN A 556 -2.28 32.43 -11.89
CA GLN A 556 -1.78 33.24 -10.79
C GLN A 556 -1.66 34.73 -11.13
N LEU A 557 -1.35 35.04 -12.38
CA LEU A 557 -1.26 36.42 -12.86
C LEU A 557 -2.58 36.95 -13.40
N ASN A 558 -3.65 36.15 -13.34
CA ASN A 558 -4.94 36.43 -13.97
C ASN A 558 -4.79 36.83 -15.46
N LYS A 559 -3.94 36.10 -16.19
CA LYS A 559 -3.66 36.27 -17.62
C LYS A 559 -4.06 35.03 -18.39
N SER A 560 -4.29 35.18 -19.70
CA SER A 560 -4.34 34.02 -20.58
C SER A 560 -2.94 33.39 -20.72
N PRO A 561 -2.81 32.04 -20.83
CA PRO A 561 -1.53 31.41 -21.11
C PRO A 561 -0.82 32.02 -22.31
N ASP A 562 -1.51 32.49 -23.33
CA ASP A 562 -0.89 33.10 -24.52
C ASP A 562 -0.33 34.51 -24.30
N GLU A 563 -0.75 35.19 -23.24
CA GLU A 563 -0.33 36.56 -22.89
C GLU A 563 0.90 36.61 -21.98
N LEU A 564 1.39 35.45 -21.54
CA LEU A 564 2.58 35.36 -20.68
C LEU A 564 3.87 35.74 -21.41
N THR A 565 4.60 36.68 -20.82
CA THR A 565 5.93 37.15 -21.23
C THR A 565 7.05 36.56 -20.35
N ASP A 566 8.32 36.64 -20.77
CA ASP A 566 9.44 36.15 -19.95
C ASP A 566 9.60 36.92 -18.62
N ASP A 567 9.15 38.17 -18.55
CA ASP A 567 9.19 38.97 -17.31
C ASP A 567 8.10 38.55 -16.32
N ASP A 568 6.97 38.00 -16.79
CA ASP A 568 5.93 37.46 -15.93
C ASP A 568 6.45 36.32 -15.04
N TYR A 569 7.29 35.44 -15.60
CA TYR A 569 7.92 34.35 -14.85
C TYR A 569 8.86 34.84 -13.73
N LYS A 570 9.50 36.00 -13.88
CA LYS A 570 10.42 36.54 -12.86
C LYS A 570 9.68 37.09 -11.63
N ASN A 571 8.41 37.44 -11.78
CA ASN A 571 7.60 38.08 -10.75
C ASN A 571 6.81 37.09 -9.89
N ILE A 572 6.72 35.83 -10.30
CA ILE A 572 6.07 34.78 -9.51
C ILE A 572 6.84 34.55 -8.20
N ARG A 573 6.11 34.62 -7.08
CA ARG A 573 6.67 34.41 -5.71
C ARG A 573 6.19 33.12 -5.07
N PHE A 574 5.00 32.68 -5.39
CA PHE A 574 4.41 31.42 -4.95
C PHE A 574 4.02 30.63 -6.19
N LEU A 575 4.12 29.32 -6.21
CA LEU A 575 3.53 28.51 -7.28
C LEU A 575 3.06 27.20 -6.64
N ASN A 576 1.86 26.76 -6.99
CA ASN A 576 1.35 25.46 -6.59
C ASN A 576 0.92 24.69 -7.82
N ILE A 577 1.59 23.57 -8.07
CA ILE A 577 1.22 22.59 -9.09
C ILE A 577 1.15 21.18 -8.49
N SER A 578 0.84 21.11 -7.19
CA SER A 578 0.60 19.88 -6.46
C SER A 578 -0.55 19.08 -7.07
N GLY A 579 -0.45 17.76 -7.05
CA GLY A 579 -1.47 16.85 -7.60
C GLY A 579 -1.58 16.87 -9.13
N THR A 580 -0.68 17.57 -9.83
CA THR A 580 -0.66 17.62 -11.30
C THR A 580 0.21 16.51 -11.88
N GLY A 581 -0.03 16.19 -13.16
CA GLY A 581 0.77 15.20 -13.89
C GLY A 581 2.14 15.70 -14.37
N VAL A 582 2.70 16.75 -13.75
CA VAL A 582 3.99 17.32 -14.15
C VAL A 582 5.14 16.38 -13.80
N SER A 583 6.10 16.24 -14.72
CA SER A 583 7.29 15.39 -14.52
C SER A 583 8.61 16.11 -14.84
N ASP A 584 8.61 16.99 -15.84
CA ASP A 584 9.75 17.79 -16.28
C ASP A 584 9.65 19.23 -15.76
N LEU A 585 10.68 19.66 -15.04
CA LEU A 585 10.79 20.98 -14.41
C LEU A 585 11.63 21.98 -15.21
N ASN A 586 12.12 21.65 -16.41
CA ASN A 586 13.07 22.48 -17.18
C ASN A 586 12.60 23.92 -17.43
N LEU A 587 11.29 24.14 -17.54
CA LEU A 587 10.71 25.46 -17.79
C LEU A 587 10.70 26.35 -16.55
N LEU A 588 10.87 25.76 -15.38
CA LEU A 588 10.81 26.44 -14.09
C LEU A 588 12.12 27.16 -13.77
N VAL A 589 13.22 26.89 -14.49
CA VAL A 589 14.49 27.61 -14.36
C VAL A 589 14.32 29.13 -14.51
N LYS A 590 13.27 29.55 -15.24
CA LYS A 590 12.93 30.98 -15.44
C LYS A 590 12.26 31.64 -14.22
N LEU A 591 11.71 30.86 -13.28
CA LEU A 591 11.01 31.36 -12.08
C LEU A 591 11.98 31.79 -10.97
N THR A 592 13.05 32.52 -11.30
CA THR A 592 14.14 32.84 -10.36
C THR A 592 13.71 33.66 -9.13
N GLY A 593 12.53 34.27 -9.22
CA GLY A 593 11.88 35.02 -8.14
C GLY A 593 11.06 34.17 -7.17
N LEU A 594 10.90 32.85 -7.41
CA LEU A 594 10.04 31.98 -6.63
C LEU A 594 10.56 31.82 -5.20
N THR A 595 9.68 32.04 -4.22
CA THR A 595 9.94 31.93 -2.79
C THR A 595 9.23 30.73 -2.16
N GLN A 596 8.08 30.34 -2.71
CA GLN A 596 7.28 29.23 -2.21
C GLN A 596 6.87 28.35 -3.38
N PHE A 597 7.12 27.04 -3.27
CA PHE A 597 6.78 26.11 -4.33
C PHE A 597 6.21 24.81 -3.78
N ASP A 598 5.02 24.45 -4.25
CA ASP A 598 4.38 23.18 -3.96
C ASP A 598 4.32 22.31 -5.22
N LEU A 599 5.02 21.18 -5.15
CA LEU A 599 5.16 20.14 -6.16
C LEU A 599 4.66 18.78 -5.64
N SER A 600 3.94 18.75 -4.52
CA SER A 600 3.53 17.51 -3.87
C SER A 600 2.61 16.67 -4.77
N ASP A 601 2.61 15.34 -4.63
CA ASP A 601 1.74 14.43 -5.39
C ASP A 601 1.89 14.56 -6.91
N THR A 602 3.12 14.81 -7.39
CA THR A 602 3.47 14.90 -8.81
C THR A 602 4.41 13.76 -9.21
N SER A 603 4.66 13.59 -10.52
CA SER A 603 5.59 12.57 -11.05
C SER A 603 7.03 13.06 -11.19
N VAL A 604 7.38 14.15 -10.50
CA VAL A 604 8.73 14.73 -10.52
C VAL A 604 9.74 13.76 -9.92
N SER A 605 10.88 13.61 -10.58
CA SER A 605 12.02 12.81 -10.11
C SER A 605 13.37 13.52 -10.23
N ASP A 606 13.48 14.54 -11.08
CA ASP A 606 14.69 15.34 -11.29
C ASP A 606 14.51 16.76 -10.73
N LEU A 607 15.40 17.14 -9.80
CA LEU A 607 15.41 18.45 -9.14
C LEU A 607 16.46 19.40 -9.71
N LEU A 608 17.28 18.99 -10.70
CA LEU A 608 18.31 19.85 -11.29
C LEU A 608 17.79 21.24 -11.69
N PRO A 609 16.58 21.38 -12.28
CA PRO A 609 16.04 22.70 -12.62
C PRO A 609 15.84 23.64 -11.42
N LEU A 610 15.71 23.12 -10.20
CA LEU A 610 15.51 23.93 -9.00
C LEU A 610 16.80 24.59 -8.48
N GLU A 611 17.98 24.16 -8.92
CA GLU A 611 19.26 24.73 -8.47
C GLU A 611 19.37 26.25 -8.76
N ALA A 612 18.69 26.71 -9.81
CA ALA A 612 18.63 28.12 -10.18
C ALA A 612 17.74 28.98 -9.25
N LEU A 613 16.85 28.37 -8.47
CA LEU A 613 15.79 29.06 -7.72
C LEU A 613 16.25 29.50 -6.32
N LYS A 614 17.33 30.28 -6.28
CA LYS A 614 18.04 30.70 -5.05
C LYS A 614 17.19 31.56 -4.08
N SER A 615 16.01 31.99 -4.50
CA SER A 615 15.05 32.74 -3.69
C SER A 615 14.09 31.85 -2.89
N LEU A 616 14.09 30.53 -3.12
CA LEU A 616 13.19 29.60 -2.44
C LEU A 616 13.38 29.60 -0.93
N GLN A 617 12.26 29.76 -0.23
CA GLN A 617 12.09 29.73 1.22
C GLN A 617 11.22 28.55 1.66
N MET A 618 10.23 28.17 0.86
CA MET A 618 9.39 26.99 1.10
C MET A 618 9.38 26.10 -0.13
N LEU A 619 9.67 24.82 0.06
CA LEU A 619 9.59 23.80 -0.97
C LEU A 619 8.91 22.55 -0.43
N LYS A 620 7.81 22.15 -1.06
CA LYS A 620 7.09 20.92 -0.77
C LYS A 620 7.17 19.98 -1.96
N LEU A 621 7.61 18.76 -1.69
CA LEU A 621 7.93 17.70 -2.65
C LEU A 621 7.33 16.36 -2.20
N SER A 622 6.31 16.39 -1.35
CA SER A 622 5.77 15.18 -0.73
C SER A 622 5.17 14.25 -1.78
N ASN A 623 5.27 12.92 -1.58
CA ASN A 623 4.69 11.91 -2.47
C ASN A 623 5.11 12.06 -3.93
N THR A 624 6.39 12.39 -4.17
CA THR A 624 7.00 12.45 -5.50
C THR A 624 7.98 11.29 -5.71
N GLN A 625 8.55 11.16 -6.91
CA GLN A 625 9.49 10.10 -7.26
C GLN A 625 10.96 10.48 -6.99
N ILE A 626 11.19 11.48 -6.14
CA ILE A 626 12.51 12.05 -5.85
C ILE A 626 13.34 11.09 -4.99
N LYS A 627 14.63 11.02 -5.32
CA LYS A 627 15.66 10.26 -4.59
C LYS A 627 16.87 11.11 -4.25
N ASP A 628 17.26 11.97 -5.19
CA ASP A 628 18.41 12.84 -5.07
C ASP A 628 17.97 14.28 -4.80
N ILE A 629 18.49 14.86 -3.72
CA ILE A 629 18.27 16.25 -3.32
C ILE A 629 19.55 17.08 -3.37
N GLU A 630 20.62 16.58 -4.00
CA GLU A 630 21.85 17.33 -4.26
C GLU A 630 21.61 18.73 -4.89
N PRO A 631 20.65 18.91 -5.82
CA PRO A 631 20.35 20.23 -6.38
C PRO A 631 19.90 21.29 -5.35
N LEU A 632 19.47 20.88 -4.15
CA LEU A 632 18.98 21.79 -3.12
C LEU A 632 20.10 22.44 -2.28
N LYS A 633 21.35 21.95 -2.36
CA LYS A 633 22.45 22.35 -1.46
C LYS A 633 22.76 23.84 -1.39
N ASN A 634 22.45 24.55 -2.47
CA ASN A 634 22.73 25.98 -2.64
C ASN A 634 21.54 26.89 -2.34
N LEU A 635 20.37 26.34 -1.97
CA LEU A 635 19.17 27.10 -1.65
C LEU A 635 19.23 27.65 -0.21
N LYS A 636 20.23 28.51 0.08
CA LYS A 636 20.54 28.98 1.45
C LYS A 636 19.42 29.76 2.15
N LYS A 637 18.40 30.20 1.40
CA LYS A 637 17.20 30.86 1.91
C LYS A 637 16.09 29.89 2.30
N LEU A 638 16.25 28.59 2.07
CA LEU A 638 15.23 27.59 2.35
C LEU A 638 14.99 27.50 3.86
N GLU A 639 13.76 27.79 4.26
CA GLU A 639 13.28 27.79 5.65
C GLU A 639 12.39 26.58 5.93
N ARG A 640 11.69 26.06 4.91
CA ARG A 640 10.75 24.94 5.04
C ARG A 640 10.93 23.97 3.88
N LEU A 641 11.25 22.73 4.20
CA LEU A 641 11.40 21.65 3.24
C LEU A 641 10.56 20.44 3.67
N ASN A 642 9.73 19.94 2.76
CA ASN A 642 9.04 18.68 2.94
C ASN A 642 9.34 17.75 1.76
N VAL A 643 9.95 16.60 2.05
CA VAL A 643 10.24 15.52 1.09
C VAL A 643 9.61 14.20 1.55
N SER A 644 8.56 14.26 2.37
CA SER A 644 7.91 13.07 2.90
C SER A 644 7.31 12.17 1.80
N GLY A 645 7.26 10.86 2.01
CA GLY A 645 6.70 9.92 1.02
C GLY A 645 7.53 9.81 -0.27
N THR A 646 8.82 10.15 -0.21
CA THR A 646 9.77 10.02 -1.32
C THR A 646 10.80 8.92 -1.04
N ALA A 647 11.65 8.61 -2.02
CA ALA A 647 12.71 7.61 -1.87
C ALA A 647 14.07 8.23 -1.52
N VAL A 648 14.07 9.40 -0.86
CA VAL A 648 15.29 10.08 -0.37
C VAL A 648 15.96 9.26 0.73
N GLU A 649 17.27 9.06 0.61
CA GLU A 649 18.10 8.35 1.60
C GLU A 649 19.21 9.25 2.16
N ASN A 650 19.79 10.12 1.33
CA ASN A 650 20.92 10.99 1.69
C ASN A 650 20.46 12.44 1.88
N ILE A 651 20.62 12.98 3.09
CA ILE A 651 20.31 14.38 3.43
C ILE A 651 21.55 15.28 3.61
N HIS A 652 22.74 14.82 3.22
CA HIS A 652 23.97 15.64 3.23
C HIS A 652 23.82 17.01 2.54
N PRO A 653 23.07 17.15 1.43
CA PRO A 653 22.85 18.45 0.79
C PRO A 653 22.21 19.51 1.72
N LEU A 654 21.55 19.10 2.80
CA LEU A 654 20.90 20.00 3.74
C LEU A 654 21.86 20.61 4.79
N ALA A 655 23.10 20.12 4.87
CA ALA A 655 24.00 20.39 6.01
C ALA A 655 24.27 21.88 6.26
N ASP A 656 24.31 22.67 5.19
CA ASP A 656 24.62 24.09 5.22
C ASP A 656 23.37 24.96 4.96
N LEU A 657 22.16 24.43 5.12
CA LEU A 657 20.90 25.17 4.98
C LEU A 657 20.45 25.74 6.33
N GLU A 658 21.29 26.59 6.94
CA GLU A 658 21.13 27.13 8.31
C GLU A 658 19.83 27.92 8.54
N SER A 659 19.13 28.30 7.47
CA SER A 659 17.82 28.96 7.53
C SER A 659 16.66 27.99 7.80
N LEU A 660 16.88 26.67 7.67
CA LEU A 660 15.83 25.67 7.86
C LEU A 660 15.23 25.72 9.27
N THR A 661 13.91 25.82 9.30
CA THR A 661 13.06 25.81 10.49
C THR A 661 12.18 24.57 10.51
N LEU A 662 11.65 24.15 9.37
CA LEU A 662 10.78 22.99 9.22
C LEU A 662 11.38 21.98 8.25
N LEU A 663 11.55 20.73 8.70
CA LEU A 663 12.04 19.64 7.87
C LEU A 663 11.15 18.39 8.00
N GLY A 664 10.48 18.03 6.90
CA GLY A 664 9.69 16.80 6.77
C GLY A 664 10.41 15.73 5.97
N LEU A 665 10.67 14.60 6.63
CA LEU A 665 11.34 13.40 6.10
C LEU A 665 10.51 12.13 6.33
N ALA A 666 9.22 12.26 6.64
CA ALA A 666 8.38 11.11 6.95
C ALA A 666 8.28 10.16 5.76
N ASP A 667 8.21 8.84 6.01
CA ASP A 667 8.07 7.83 4.95
C ASP A 667 9.19 7.89 3.89
N THR A 668 10.39 8.30 4.31
CA THR A 668 11.62 8.25 3.51
C THR A 668 12.54 7.12 4.00
N ARG A 669 13.69 6.94 3.35
CA ARG A 669 14.68 5.91 3.71
C ARG A 669 15.89 6.50 4.44
N VAL A 670 15.78 7.72 4.94
CA VAL A 670 16.85 8.39 5.70
C VAL A 670 17.19 7.58 6.94
N SER A 671 18.49 7.36 7.17
CA SER A 671 19.02 6.67 8.36
C SER A 671 20.03 7.51 9.16
N ASP A 672 20.66 8.50 8.53
CA ASP A 672 21.69 9.35 9.12
C ASP A 672 21.20 10.80 9.25
N LEU A 673 21.20 11.31 10.49
CA LEU A 673 20.85 12.70 10.82
C LEU A 673 22.08 13.59 11.04
N GLN A 674 23.31 13.10 10.91
CA GLN A 674 24.52 13.92 11.06
C GLN A 674 24.50 15.22 10.24
N PRO A 675 23.98 15.25 8.98
CA PRO A 675 23.91 16.48 8.21
C PRO A 675 23.14 17.61 8.90
N ILE A 676 22.10 17.31 9.70
CA ILE A 676 21.25 18.36 10.29
C ILE A 676 21.72 18.87 11.67
N ARG A 677 22.84 18.35 12.20
CA ARG A 677 23.35 18.64 13.56
C ARG A 677 23.56 20.12 13.87
N ASN A 678 23.85 20.92 12.84
CA ASN A 678 24.14 22.34 12.94
C ASN A 678 22.96 23.26 12.58
N LEU A 679 21.79 22.71 12.22
CA LEU A 679 20.61 23.50 11.85
C LEU A 679 19.91 24.09 13.09
N LYS A 680 20.57 25.02 13.77
CA LYS A 680 20.13 25.54 15.09
C LYS A 680 18.79 26.29 15.07
N LYS A 681 18.26 26.65 13.90
CA LYS A 681 16.94 27.26 13.73
C LYS A 681 15.81 26.23 13.57
N LEU A 682 16.13 24.94 13.44
CA LEU A 682 15.13 23.89 13.25
C LEU A 682 14.20 23.83 14.46
N ASN A 683 12.92 24.04 14.20
CA ASN A 683 11.84 24.06 15.19
C ASN A 683 10.92 22.84 15.06
N TRP A 684 10.83 22.26 13.88
CA TRP A 684 9.93 21.16 13.56
C TRP A 684 10.69 20.13 12.72
N LEU A 685 10.73 18.89 13.21
CA LEU A 685 11.37 17.77 12.55
C LEU A 685 10.43 16.57 12.56
N ASP A 686 10.16 16.03 11.37
CA ASP A 686 9.39 14.81 11.21
C ASP A 686 10.23 13.76 10.49
N ILE A 687 10.53 12.69 11.21
CA ILE A 687 11.29 11.53 10.74
C ILE A 687 10.46 10.24 10.92
N ARG A 688 9.13 10.34 10.89
CA ARG A 688 8.26 9.16 11.01
C ARG A 688 8.53 8.15 9.91
N ASN A 689 8.42 6.86 10.23
CA ASN A 689 8.61 5.76 9.28
C ASN A 689 9.96 5.81 8.51
N THR A 690 11.00 6.37 9.11
CA THR A 690 12.37 6.39 8.55
C THR A 690 13.23 5.24 9.07
N GLN A 691 14.47 5.16 8.61
CA GLN A 691 15.46 4.17 9.05
C GLN A 691 16.41 4.74 10.12
N VAL A 692 16.08 5.87 10.73
CA VAL A 692 16.92 6.53 11.74
C VAL A 692 16.98 5.70 13.02
N ILE A 693 18.19 5.50 13.54
CA ILE A 693 18.47 4.78 14.78
C ILE A 693 19.04 5.72 15.86
N ASP A 694 19.87 6.68 15.47
CA ASP A 694 20.60 7.56 16.38
C ASP A 694 20.04 8.99 16.37
N LEU A 695 19.75 9.52 17.57
CA LEU A 695 19.27 10.88 17.79
C LEU A 695 20.34 11.81 18.36
N GLU A 696 21.59 11.36 18.56
CA GLU A 696 22.71 12.23 18.94
C GLU A 696 22.83 13.49 18.08
N PRO A 697 22.66 13.44 16.73
CA PRO A 697 22.79 14.63 15.91
C PRO A 697 21.81 15.74 16.27
N ILE A 698 20.61 15.40 16.76
CA ILE A 698 19.58 16.39 17.09
C ILE A 698 19.65 16.88 18.54
N ALA A 699 20.49 16.28 19.39
CA ALA A 699 20.59 16.61 20.82
C ALA A 699 20.94 18.08 21.09
N GLY A 700 21.65 18.72 20.14
CA GLY A 700 22.06 20.12 20.23
C GLY A 700 21.14 21.12 19.52
N LEU A 701 19.93 20.73 19.10
CA LEU A 701 18.97 21.59 18.41
C LEU A 701 18.02 22.26 19.41
N SER A 702 18.52 23.23 20.19
CA SER A 702 17.77 23.90 21.27
C SER A 702 16.50 24.64 20.84
N SER A 703 16.36 24.94 19.54
CA SER A 703 15.17 25.57 18.97
C SER A 703 14.05 24.58 18.63
N LEU A 704 14.32 23.27 18.71
CA LEU A 704 13.33 22.25 18.38
C LEU A 704 12.14 22.32 19.34
N ARG A 705 10.94 22.32 18.78
CA ARG A 705 9.65 22.41 19.48
C ARG A 705 8.77 21.20 19.18
N SER A 706 8.85 20.66 17.97
CA SER A 706 8.05 19.51 17.56
C SER A 706 8.95 18.45 16.94
N LEU A 707 8.83 17.23 17.45
CA LEU A 707 9.63 16.09 16.99
C LEU A 707 8.74 14.87 16.80
N PHE A 708 8.65 14.37 15.57
CA PHE A 708 7.87 13.19 15.23
C PHE A 708 8.79 12.05 14.82
N ILE A 709 8.85 10.98 15.62
CA ILE A 709 9.76 9.83 15.42
C ILE A 709 9.06 8.47 15.36
N SER A 710 7.72 8.45 15.38
CA SER A 710 6.93 7.21 15.28
C SER A 710 7.27 6.41 14.00
N GLY A 711 7.50 5.11 14.13
CA GLY A 711 7.89 4.22 13.04
C GLY A 711 9.37 4.26 12.67
N ALA A 712 10.18 5.14 13.29
CA ALA A 712 11.63 5.10 13.15
C ALA A 712 12.24 3.95 13.97
N LYS A 713 13.50 3.62 13.70
CA LYS A 713 14.26 2.54 14.38
C LYS A 713 15.06 3.04 15.59
N VAL A 714 14.63 4.15 16.19
CA VAL A 714 15.33 4.79 17.32
C VAL A 714 15.24 3.91 18.56
N SER A 715 16.39 3.46 19.09
CA SER A 715 16.47 2.56 20.24
C SER A 715 16.63 3.23 21.60
N SER A 716 16.97 4.53 21.64
CA SER A 716 17.22 5.28 22.88
C SER A 716 16.76 6.73 22.74
N LEU A 717 16.10 7.25 23.78
CA LEU A 717 15.67 8.66 23.87
C LEU A 717 16.57 9.51 24.76
N GLU A 718 17.72 8.99 25.22
CA GLU A 718 18.63 9.71 26.13
C GLU A 718 19.12 11.05 25.56
N HIS A 719 19.21 11.14 24.23
CA HIS A 719 19.63 12.34 23.51
C HIS A 719 18.55 13.45 23.52
N LEU A 720 17.29 13.11 23.83
CA LEU A 720 16.20 14.08 23.98
C LEU A 720 16.23 14.83 25.30
N LEU A 721 16.98 14.36 26.30
CA LEU A 721 17.05 14.96 27.64
C LEU A 721 17.55 16.42 27.63
N ASN A 722 18.25 16.83 26.57
CA ASN A 722 18.75 18.19 26.38
C ASN A 722 17.75 19.13 25.70
N LEU A 723 16.67 18.60 25.11
CA LEU A 723 15.68 19.36 24.34
C LEU A 723 14.56 19.90 25.25
N LYS A 724 14.95 20.71 26.25
CA LYS A 724 14.03 21.20 27.30
C LYS A 724 12.87 22.04 26.77
N GLY A 725 12.98 22.60 25.57
CA GLY A 725 11.94 23.40 24.92
C GLY A 725 10.98 22.60 24.04
N LEU A 726 11.10 21.27 23.99
CA LEU A 726 10.22 20.43 23.18
C LEU A 726 8.78 20.50 23.71
N LEU A 727 7.84 20.82 22.82
CA LEU A 727 6.41 21.01 23.11
C LEU A 727 5.59 19.80 22.68
N ILE A 728 5.93 19.22 21.53
CA ILE A 728 5.21 18.10 20.91
C ILE A 728 6.19 16.99 20.60
N ILE A 729 5.87 15.77 21.03
CA ILE A 729 6.63 14.57 20.65
C ILE A 729 5.71 13.44 20.21
N SER A 730 6.05 12.80 19.10
CA SER A 730 5.43 11.54 18.68
C SER A 730 6.44 10.42 18.72
N VAL A 731 6.18 9.37 19.50
CA VAL A 731 7.07 8.21 19.66
C VAL A 731 6.33 6.89 19.41
N SER A 732 7.04 5.91 18.84
CA SER A 732 6.49 4.56 18.73
C SER A 732 6.67 3.76 20.01
N THR A 733 5.57 3.20 20.49
CA THR A 733 5.53 2.54 21.80
C THR A 733 6.19 1.16 21.79
N GLY A 734 6.40 0.56 20.61
CA GLY A 734 7.01 -0.77 20.45
C GLY A 734 8.42 -0.92 21.03
N GLN A 735 9.12 0.18 21.32
CA GLN A 735 10.49 0.17 21.84
C GLN A 735 10.61 0.68 23.30
N TYR A 736 9.55 1.27 23.87
CA TYR A 736 9.62 1.97 25.16
C TYR A 736 8.46 1.58 26.08
N ARG A 737 8.71 0.69 27.06
CA ARG A 737 7.70 0.28 28.05
C ARG A 737 7.54 1.26 29.24
N ASP A 738 8.45 2.22 29.39
CA ASP A 738 8.47 3.21 30.47
C ASP A 738 8.64 4.61 29.88
N LEU A 739 7.76 5.54 30.28
CA LEU A 739 7.74 6.94 29.85
C LEU A 739 8.48 7.87 30.83
N SER A 740 9.34 7.35 31.71
CA SER A 740 10.10 8.14 32.70
C SER A 740 10.96 9.26 32.10
N PHE A 741 11.30 9.20 30.81
CA PHE A 741 12.00 10.30 30.10
C PHE A 741 11.24 11.63 30.15
N LEU A 742 9.90 11.59 30.32
CA LEU A 742 9.06 12.78 30.46
C LEU A 742 9.48 13.70 31.60
N ALA A 743 10.13 13.17 32.65
CA ALA A 743 10.66 13.97 33.76
C ALA A 743 11.68 15.04 33.31
N ASN A 744 12.30 14.84 32.14
CA ASN A 744 13.33 15.72 31.60
C ASN A 744 12.84 16.64 30.47
N LEU A 745 11.54 16.57 30.14
CA LEU A 745 10.90 17.39 29.11
C LEU A 745 9.86 18.33 29.75
N PRO A 746 10.30 19.36 30.51
CA PRO A 746 9.42 20.18 31.32
C PRO A 746 8.46 21.04 30.50
N SER A 747 8.74 21.28 29.22
CA SER A 747 7.87 22.06 28.32
C SER A 747 6.97 21.19 27.45
N LEU A 748 6.90 19.87 27.66
CA LEU A 748 6.07 19.01 26.81
C LEU A 748 4.58 19.24 27.11
N HIS A 749 3.83 19.65 26.09
CA HIS A 749 2.39 19.89 26.15
C HIS A 749 1.61 18.77 25.45
N GLU A 750 2.17 18.16 24.42
CA GLU A 750 1.50 17.14 23.61
C GLU A 750 2.38 15.91 23.43
N LEU A 751 1.81 14.75 23.75
CA LEU A 751 2.44 13.45 23.61
C LEU A 751 1.59 12.55 22.73
N ILE A 752 2.17 12.06 21.65
CA ILE A 752 1.55 11.14 20.71
C ILE A 752 2.29 9.81 20.77
N LEU A 753 1.56 8.73 21.04
CA LEU A 753 2.08 7.37 21.22
C LEU A 753 1.49 6.47 20.14
N VAL A 754 2.28 5.99 19.16
CA VAL A 754 1.74 5.21 18.04
C VAL A 754 2.36 3.82 17.95
N GLY A 755 1.54 2.78 17.98
CA GLY A 755 1.94 1.40 17.68
C GLY A 755 2.79 0.76 18.78
N GLY A 756 2.53 -0.50 19.16
CA GLY A 756 3.52 -1.31 19.89
C GLY A 756 3.04 -2.20 21.04
N GLU A 757 3.99 -2.57 21.91
CA GLU A 757 3.79 -3.45 23.07
C GLU A 757 3.42 -2.74 24.36
N VAL A 758 3.31 -1.41 24.38
CA VAL A 758 2.91 -0.68 25.58
C VAL A 758 1.50 -1.09 25.97
N ASP A 759 1.43 -1.80 27.09
CA ASP A 759 0.20 -2.30 27.71
C ASP A 759 -0.23 -1.42 28.90
N ASN A 760 0.63 -0.50 29.33
CA ASN A 760 0.38 0.41 30.44
C ASN A 760 1.11 1.75 30.25
N LEU A 761 0.60 2.82 30.86
CA LEU A 761 1.18 4.16 30.78
C LEU A 761 2.18 4.44 31.92
N ALA A 762 3.03 3.48 32.30
CA ALA A 762 4.02 3.69 33.36
C ALA A 762 4.93 4.90 33.06
N GLY A 763 5.17 5.72 34.08
CA GLY A 763 5.98 6.94 33.97
C GLY A 763 5.23 8.16 33.43
N ILE A 764 3.99 8.01 32.94
CA ILE A 764 3.20 9.14 32.40
C ILE A 764 3.00 10.27 33.42
N GLN A 765 2.94 9.96 34.71
CA GLN A 765 2.77 10.95 35.78
C GLN A 765 3.95 11.92 35.90
N GLN A 766 5.09 11.65 35.25
CA GLN A 766 6.19 12.63 35.20
C GLN A 766 5.87 13.80 34.25
N GLY A 767 4.93 13.63 33.32
CA GLY A 767 4.50 14.64 32.34
C GLY A 767 3.51 15.67 32.89
N GLN A 768 3.87 16.40 33.94
CA GLN A 768 2.96 17.32 34.66
C GLN A 768 2.36 18.46 33.82
N ASN A 769 2.96 18.77 32.66
CA ASN A 769 2.51 19.82 31.74
C ASN A 769 1.78 19.32 30.49
N ILE A 770 1.54 18.00 30.37
CA ILE A 770 0.82 17.43 29.24
C ILE A 770 -0.64 17.90 29.27
N GLU A 771 -1.06 18.55 28.19
CA GLU A 771 -2.43 19.02 27.94
C GLU A 771 -3.15 18.13 26.92
N ALA A 772 -2.41 17.50 26.01
CA ALA A 772 -2.94 16.60 25.00
C ALA A 772 -2.18 15.27 25.00
N LEU A 773 -2.92 14.16 25.12
CA LEU A 773 -2.38 12.81 25.03
C LEU A 773 -3.14 12.05 23.95
N GLU A 774 -2.39 11.57 22.96
CA GLU A 774 -2.89 10.67 21.92
C GLU A 774 -2.17 9.33 22.03
N PHE A 775 -2.92 8.23 21.99
CA PHE A 775 -2.32 6.92 21.80
C PHE A 775 -3.13 6.05 20.83
N ALA A 776 -2.48 5.61 19.75
CA ALA A 776 -3.08 4.80 18.71
C ALA A 776 -2.34 3.47 18.53
N ASP A 777 -3.06 2.40 18.22
CA ASP A 777 -2.46 1.07 17.95
C ASP A 777 -1.66 0.50 19.12
N THR A 778 -2.19 0.61 20.35
CA THR A 778 -1.50 0.16 21.58
C THR A 778 -2.28 -0.91 22.33
N LYS A 779 -1.61 -1.60 23.28
CA LYS A 779 -2.24 -2.58 24.18
C LYS A 779 -2.73 -1.95 25.49
N VAL A 780 -2.72 -0.62 25.59
CA VAL A 780 -3.19 0.10 26.78
C VAL A 780 -4.65 -0.26 27.04
N ALA A 781 -4.92 -0.76 28.23
CA ALA A 781 -6.28 -1.08 28.69
C ALA A 781 -6.71 -0.26 29.92
N ASN A 782 -5.74 0.16 30.75
CA ASN A 782 -6.01 0.85 32.02
C ASN A 782 -5.57 2.32 31.96
N LEU A 783 -6.51 3.23 32.21
CA LEU A 783 -6.32 4.67 32.19
C LEU A 783 -6.10 5.33 33.57
N GLN A 784 -6.07 4.57 34.67
CA GLN A 784 -5.96 5.12 36.02
C GLN A 784 -4.70 5.98 36.23
N LEU A 785 -3.60 5.67 35.55
CA LEU A 785 -2.35 6.43 35.65
C LEU A 785 -2.49 7.87 35.14
N LEU A 786 -3.53 8.18 34.35
CA LEU A 786 -3.84 9.53 33.90
C LEU A 786 -4.25 10.48 35.04
N GLN A 787 -4.60 9.97 36.22
CA GLN A 787 -4.83 10.84 37.40
C GLN A 787 -3.63 11.74 37.71
N GLY A 788 -2.42 11.29 37.35
CA GLY A 788 -1.20 12.05 37.56
C GLY A 788 -0.97 13.21 36.59
N LEU A 789 -1.89 13.46 35.65
CA LEU A 789 -1.80 14.53 34.65
C LEU A 789 -2.78 15.68 34.96
N PRO A 790 -2.39 16.68 35.76
CA PRO A 790 -3.31 17.71 36.26
C PRO A 790 -3.81 18.67 35.18
N ARG A 791 -3.14 18.73 34.02
CA ARG A 791 -3.44 19.68 32.93
C ARG A 791 -4.07 19.02 31.70
N LEU A 792 -4.35 17.72 31.75
CA LEU A 792 -4.90 17.00 30.60
C LEU A 792 -6.27 17.56 30.21
N ARG A 793 -6.36 18.06 28.97
CA ARG A 793 -7.57 18.63 28.35
C ARG A 793 -8.06 17.82 27.16
N ARG A 794 -7.14 17.25 26.38
CA ARG A 794 -7.49 16.46 25.20
C ARG A 794 -6.94 15.05 25.34
N LEU A 795 -7.82 14.08 25.17
CA LEU A 795 -7.47 12.66 25.20
C LEU A 795 -7.97 12.01 23.92
N SER A 796 -7.07 11.41 23.16
CA SER A 796 -7.41 10.65 21.95
C SER A 796 -6.86 9.25 22.09
N PHE A 797 -7.69 8.25 21.81
CA PHE A 797 -7.20 6.90 21.66
C PHE A 797 -7.96 6.12 20.59
N THR A 798 -7.17 5.46 19.74
CA THR A 798 -7.67 4.78 18.55
C THR A 798 -7.07 3.38 18.46
N ARG A 799 -7.86 2.35 18.15
CA ARG A 799 -7.35 0.95 18.05
C ARG A 799 -6.61 0.53 19.33
N THR A 800 -7.33 0.53 20.45
CA THR A 800 -6.79 0.18 21.78
C THR A 800 -7.67 -0.84 22.50
N ARG A 801 -7.17 -1.40 23.61
CA ARG A 801 -7.92 -2.36 24.47
C ARG A 801 -8.61 -1.70 25.66
N VAL A 802 -8.83 -0.39 25.58
CA VAL A 802 -9.55 0.34 26.63
C VAL A 802 -11.01 -0.12 26.61
N ASN A 803 -11.45 -0.73 27.71
CA ASN A 803 -12.81 -1.22 27.89
C ASN A 803 -13.53 -0.59 29.09
N ASP A 804 -12.84 0.25 29.87
CA ASP A 804 -13.40 1.00 30.99
C ASP A 804 -12.95 2.46 30.95
N ILE A 805 -13.92 3.36 30.77
CA ILE A 805 -13.75 4.82 30.77
C ILE A 805 -14.44 5.48 31.97
N ALA A 806 -15.01 4.72 32.90
CA ALA A 806 -15.71 5.30 34.05
C ALA A 806 -14.79 6.19 34.88
N PHE A 807 -13.50 5.84 34.94
CA PHE A 807 -12.45 6.63 35.58
C PHE A 807 -12.32 8.06 35.01
N LEU A 808 -12.62 8.29 33.72
CA LEU A 808 -12.49 9.61 33.09
C LEU A 808 -13.38 10.67 33.73
N LYS A 809 -14.47 10.28 34.42
CA LYS A 809 -15.32 11.18 35.23
C LYS A 809 -14.54 11.94 36.31
N THR A 810 -13.37 11.42 36.72
CA THR A 810 -12.49 12.05 37.71
C THR A 810 -11.56 13.11 37.12
N LEU A 811 -11.40 13.16 35.80
CA LEU A 811 -10.55 14.12 35.09
C LEU A 811 -11.35 15.36 34.73
N THR A 812 -11.59 16.23 35.70
CA THR A 812 -12.50 17.39 35.57
C THR A 812 -12.04 18.48 34.59
N ASN A 813 -10.79 18.42 34.13
CA ASN A 813 -10.22 19.38 33.17
C ASN A 813 -10.29 18.87 31.71
N LEU A 814 -10.83 17.67 31.49
CA LEU A 814 -10.93 17.08 30.16
C LEU A 814 -12.02 17.80 29.35
N GLU A 815 -11.63 18.39 28.23
CA GLU A 815 -12.45 19.21 27.33
C GLU A 815 -12.85 18.42 26.07
N ALA A 816 -11.97 17.57 25.54
CA ALA A 816 -12.24 16.76 24.36
C ALA A 816 -11.75 15.31 24.51
N LEU A 817 -12.58 14.38 24.04
CA LEU A 817 -12.30 12.95 24.02
C LEU A 817 -12.58 12.40 22.61
N THR A 818 -11.55 11.89 21.95
CA THR A 818 -11.68 11.21 20.66
C THR A 818 -11.50 9.70 20.84
N LEU A 819 -12.50 8.94 20.41
CA LEU A 819 -12.56 7.50 20.49
C LEU A 819 -12.74 6.98 19.07
N PHE A 820 -11.89 6.07 18.60
CA PHE A 820 -12.12 5.45 17.30
C PHE A 820 -11.66 4.00 17.35
N ASP A 821 -12.47 3.06 16.88
CA ASP A 821 -12.11 1.63 16.86
C ASP A 821 -11.66 1.13 18.26
N THR A 822 -12.59 1.13 19.23
CA THR A 822 -12.35 0.76 20.63
C THR A 822 -13.41 -0.24 21.12
N ASP A 823 -13.11 -0.99 22.19
CA ASP A 823 -14.00 -1.99 22.79
C ASP A 823 -15.15 -1.38 23.65
N LEU A 824 -15.37 -0.07 23.57
CA LEU A 824 -16.34 0.64 24.41
C LEU A 824 -17.76 0.54 23.83
N THR A 825 -18.77 0.38 24.68
CA THR A 825 -20.18 0.38 24.25
C THR A 825 -20.76 1.79 24.15
N ASP A 826 -21.83 1.99 23.37
CA ASP A 826 -22.56 3.26 23.31
C ASP A 826 -23.11 3.69 24.66
N GLU A 827 -23.52 2.73 25.49
CA GLU A 827 -24.03 2.96 26.84
C GLU A 827 -22.94 3.55 27.76
N GLN A 828 -21.72 3.01 27.72
CA GLN A 828 -20.60 3.53 28.51
C GLN A 828 -20.25 4.98 28.15
N VAL A 829 -20.26 5.30 26.85
CA VAL A 829 -19.99 6.66 26.37
C VAL A 829 -21.13 7.62 26.73
N ALA A 830 -22.38 7.19 26.60
CA ALA A 830 -23.55 7.98 27.01
C ALA A 830 -23.54 8.27 28.52
N GLU A 831 -23.15 7.29 29.36
CA GLU A 831 -22.99 7.51 30.79
C GLU A 831 -21.86 8.49 31.13
N LEU A 832 -20.77 8.48 30.37
CA LEU A 832 -19.68 9.45 30.52
C LEU A 832 -20.14 10.85 30.12
N GLN A 833 -20.79 11.01 28.96
CA GLN A 833 -21.35 12.28 28.49
C GLN A 833 -22.36 12.85 29.50
N LYS A 834 -23.19 12.00 30.12
CA LYS A 834 -24.13 12.44 31.16
C LYS A 834 -23.42 12.95 32.42
N ALA A 835 -22.29 12.37 32.77
CA ALA A 835 -21.49 12.79 33.92
C ALA A 835 -20.65 14.04 33.62
N LEU A 836 -20.24 14.25 32.38
CA LEU A 836 -19.46 15.39 31.90
C LEU A 836 -20.16 16.04 30.68
N PRO A 837 -21.20 16.87 30.87
CA PRO A 837 -22.03 17.38 29.77
C PRO A 837 -21.29 18.25 28.75
N GLU A 838 -20.26 18.97 29.21
CA GLU A 838 -19.44 19.89 28.40
C GLU A 838 -18.26 19.19 27.69
N LEU A 839 -18.08 17.88 27.91
CA LEU A 839 -17.02 17.11 27.24
C LEU A 839 -17.40 16.90 25.77
N GLU A 840 -16.57 17.36 24.84
CA GLU A 840 -16.74 17.08 23.42
C GLU A 840 -16.27 15.65 23.14
N ILE A 841 -17.20 14.72 22.88
CA ILE A 841 -16.87 13.34 22.52
C ILE A 841 -17.05 13.15 21.01
N LEU A 842 -15.95 12.82 20.34
CA LEU A 842 -15.93 12.40 18.94
C LEU A 842 -15.70 10.89 18.88
N ARG A 843 -16.67 10.15 18.35
CA ARG A 843 -16.71 8.69 18.35
C ARG A 843 -16.84 8.12 16.94
#